data_AF-A0A7S0FK73-F1
#
_entry.id   AF-A0A7S0FK73-F1
#
_cell.length_a   1.000
_cell.length_b   1.000
_cell.length_c   1.000
_cell.angle_alpha   90.00
_cell.angle_beta   90.00
_cell.angle_gamma   90.00
#
_symmetry.space_group_name_H-M   'P 1'
#
loop_
_entity.id
_entity.type
_entity.pdbx_description
1 polymer ?
#
loop_
_entity_poly.entity_id
_entity_poly.type
_entity_poly.pdbx_seq_one_letter_code
_entity_poly.pdbx_strand_id
1 'polypeptide(L)'
;MALSEGVMLNTEMPGVAGAAGLEASGPGVAIAQRPATGGSGHGSSGGSGPGAMGSPAVPDPAPAPAQALALAPALGADAAAAGTSAQKAGIEEEEDIERPCTKAYHSKSSRPGRPCVPAALTPPFREDTPWRSALGRRIFRAVTGHLTKEDCDGFELHGDSTWCMRAMRATDVLGLSYGIEERDLWSEKMSNYFHMPTRLYDCFIPPRLSPPIRGSAPNGTGDGSCSPNGPHCYETRYEAYRICLGPEAKKINGRRYETLLSHLADRGPLSTHVKIDVEGTEWPVLESLLESGWDQDKIRTLEMEVHFSFAPEGLNHEWKALSEQERLERAVTVMERLLQRFVVTGSTIEVYREDWHPEKECPDSNCPEPPVHIPSLQLNQFAVSYVHRNLLGPGFVERQPLAAAPATSAPAVPAVPDVPKAPNGVALPAPGELPTQPLAPDCEFECLPNCGGSARPGKPCIRPAKIWPYKTYTHWRSELGERILKAVEGTVSEEECGGFHLVGDHVFCKKAMQRQDALALSYGIEEGDLWSEMMSNIWHVPPRLYDCFQDPRTSPPMSGKAPNATGRGNCPRDGHCYEMPYQVFRVCLGPRKATLNGHKYEPLEEHLAGRGPLSTYLKIDVEGSEWRVLEQFLSSEANIARVRTLDMEVHFGYGAESDENKGIGVQRQVQVMERLLVHFKCSGTTLENYNMGWRPWENCPEQQCDEPAVHTLGGYGIGQFAVSYVNRKLL
;
A
#
# COMPACT_ATOMS: atom_id res chain seq x y z
N MET A 1 11.87 7.08 -64.32
CA MET A 1 10.51 7.29 -64.87
C MET A 1 9.92 8.41 -64.02
N ALA A 2 9.93 9.67 -64.44
CA ALA A 2 9.10 10.31 -65.47
C ALA A 2 7.89 11.06 -64.86
N LEU A 3 8.03 12.41 -64.82
CA LEU A 3 6.99 13.45 -64.92
C LEU A 3 6.08 13.68 -63.69
N SER A 4 5.57 14.88 -63.35
CA SER A 4 5.59 16.27 -63.93
C SER A 4 5.38 17.29 -62.78
N GLU A 5 6.10 18.42 -62.65
CA GLU A 5 5.86 19.77 -63.23
C GLU A 5 4.52 20.49 -62.91
N GLY A 6 4.59 21.80 -62.59
CA GLY A 6 3.45 22.74 -62.40
C GLY A 6 3.59 23.66 -61.16
N VAL A 7 4.39 24.74 -61.11
CA VAL A 7 4.28 26.09 -61.74
C VAL A 7 3.49 27.15 -60.94
N MET A 8 4.26 28.11 -60.38
CA MET A 8 4.03 29.54 -60.06
C MET A 8 2.67 30.11 -59.60
N LEU A 9 2.74 31.05 -58.63
CA LEU A 9 2.46 32.49 -58.88
C LEU A 9 3.04 33.42 -57.78
N ASN A 10 3.52 34.60 -58.20
CA ASN A 10 4.03 35.70 -57.35
C ASN A 10 2.89 36.68 -56.98
N THR A 11 3.03 37.40 -55.84
CA THR A 11 2.69 38.84 -55.75
C THR A 11 3.46 39.54 -54.61
N GLU A 12 3.57 40.87 -54.68
CA GLU A 12 4.61 41.67 -54.01
C GLU A 12 4.09 42.60 -52.89
N MET A 13 4.91 42.82 -51.84
CA MET A 13 5.25 44.12 -51.17
C MET A 13 4.15 45.07 -50.59
N PRO A 14 4.49 46.18 -49.87
CA PRO A 14 5.60 46.47 -48.93
C PRO A 14 5.15 47.21 -47.61
N GLY A 15 6.12 47.55 -46.73
CA GLY A 15 6.00 48.66 -45.75
C GLY A 15 6.47 48.36 -44.31
N VAL A 16 7.16 49.20 -43.52
CA VAL A 16 8.29 50.16 -43.63
C VAL A 16 8.36 50.97 -42.30
N ALA A 17 9.48 50.86 -41.57
CA ALA A 17 10.14 51.85 -40.67
C ALA A 17 9.56 52.35 -39.30
N GLY A 18 10.51 52.64 -38.38
CA GLY A 18 10.37 53.36 -37.09
C GLY A 18 10.82 52.53 -35.87
N ALA A 19 11.97 52.64 -35.18
CA ALA A 19 12.87 53.76 -34.78
C ALA A 19 12.22 54.78 -33.79
N ALA A 20 12.83 55.22 -32.67
CA ALA A 20 14.04 54.81 -31.92
C ALA A 20 14.11 55.52 -30.52
N GLY A 21 14.96 55.03 -29.59
CA GLY A 21 15.47 55.76 -28.40
C GLY A 21 14.54 55.86 -27.16
N LEU A 22 15.02 56.15 -25.94
CA LEU A 22 16.39 56.35 -25.42
C LEU A 22 16.42 56.15 -23.87
N GLU A 23 17.63 55.90 -23.36
CA GLU A 23 18.23 56.08 -22.00
C GLU A 23 17.53 56.96 -20.92
N ALA A 24 17.90 56.97 -19.62
CA ALA A 24 18.64 56.08 -18.69
C ALA A 24 18.74 56.79 -17.29
N SER A 25 19.24 56.11 -16.25
CA SER A 25 19.60 56.62 -14.89
C SER A 25 18.43 57.11 -14.00
N GLY A 26 18.48 57.14 -12.66
CA GLY A 26 19.49 56.71 -11.67
C GLY A 26 18.92 56.76 -10.23
N PRO A 27 19.61 56.28 -9.17
CA PRO A 27 18.99 55.91 -7.89
C PRO A 27 19.31 56.81 -6.66
N GLY A 28 18.55 56.68 -5.55
CA GLY A 28 19.12 56.89 -4.19
C GLY A 28 18.22 57.39 -3.02
N VAL A 29 18.35 56.69 -1.87
CA VAL A 29 18.42 57.20 -0.46
C VAL A 29 17.17 57.74 0.29
N ALA A 30 16.51 56.83 1.01
CA ALA A 30 16.29 56.73 2.48
C ALA A 30 16.23 57.92 3.49
N ILE A 31 15.25 57.80 4.43
CA ILE A 31 15.18 58.24 5.87
C ILE A 31 14.87 59.72 6.25
N ALA A 32 13.77 59.90 7.02
CA ALA A 32 13.62 60.88 8.11
C ALA A 32 12.52 60.44 9.13
N GLN A 33 12.49 61.02 10.35
CA GLN A 33 11.64 60.61 11.49
C GLN A 33 10.68 61.72 12.01
N ARG A 34 9.85 61.38 13.02
CA ARG A 34 9.21 62.21 14.10
C ARG A 34 7.88 62.96 13.79
N PRO A 35 7.10 63.42 14.82
CA PRO A 35 7.09 63.14 16.28
C PRO A 35 5.67 62.83 16.87
N ALA A 36 5.50 62.90 18.21
CA ALA A 36 4.35 62.40 18.99
C ALA A 36 3.56 63.44 19.84
N THR A 37 2.35 63.05 20.31
CA THR A 37 1.48 63.61 21.38
C THR A 37 0.37 62.59 21.74
N GLY A 38 -0.29 62.53 22.93
CA GLY A 38 -0.03 63.18 24.22
C GLY A 38 -1.22 63.23 25.22
N GLY A 39 -1.36 62.24 26.14
CA GLY A 39 -2.25 62.27 27.34
C GLY A 39 -3.65 61.57 27.21
N SER A 40 -4.45 61.33 28.28
CA SER A 40 -4.21 61.12 29.73
C SER A 40 -5.52 60.87 30.56
N GLY A 41 -5.55 59.89 31.48
CA GLY A 41 -6.55 59.72 32.59
C GLY A 41 -7.89 59.02 32.26
N HIS A 42 -8.71 58.50 33.21
CA HIS A 42 -8.57 58.20 34.66
C HIS A 42 -9.81 57.39 35.20
N GLY A 43 -9.70 56.63 36.32
CA GLY A 43 -10.80 55.98 37.09
C GLY A 43 -11.35 54.63 36.52
N SER A 44 -11.59 53.49 37.20
CA SER A 44 -11.71 52.99 38.60
C SER A 44 -13.13 52.71 39.16
N SER A 45 -13.28 51.56 39.86
CA SER A 45 -14.49 50.97 40.50
C SER A 45 -15.67 50.57 39.56
N GLY A 46 -16.50 49.54 39.83
CA GLY A 46 -16.58 48.57 40.93
C GLY A 46 -18.04 48.40 41.43
N GLY A 47 -18.67 47.22 41.28
CA GLY A 47 -20.05 47.03 41.79
C GLY A 47 -20.72 45.68 41.46
N SER A 48 -21.28 45.06 42.49
CA SER A 48 -21.98 43.75 42.57
C SER A 48 -23.30 43.65 41.77
N GLY A 49 -23.77 42.41 41.50
CA GLY A 49 -25.08 42.09 40.89
C GLY A 49 -26.28 42.16 41.88
N PRO A 50 -27.35 41.33 41.76
CA PRO A 50 -27.63 40.24 40.81
C PRO A 50 -28.96 40.44 40.01
N GLY A 51 -29.25 39.54 39.05
CA GLY A 51 -30.55 39.51 38.36
C GLY A 51 -30.79 38.22 37.59
N ALA A 52 -31.77 37.42 38.03
CA ALA A 52 -32.22 36.21 37.33
C ALA A 52 -33.47 36.51 36.48
N MET A 53 -33.56 35.96 35.27
CA MET A 53 -34.83 35.55 34.63
C MET A 53 -34.63 34.82 33.30
N GLY A 54 -35.38 33.72 33.11
CA GLY A 54 -35.95 33.34 31.80
C GLY A 54 -35.11 32.55 30.80
N SER A 55 -35.04 31.22 30.97
CA SER A 55 -34.87 30.31 29.82
C SER A 55 -36.22 30.09 29.12
N PRO A 56 -36.32 30.24 27.78
CA PRO A 56 -37.51 29.81 27.05
C PRO A 56 -37.51 28.30 26.82
N ALA A 57 -38.66 27.65 27.00
CA ALA A 57 -38.83 26.23 26.72
C ALA A 57 -38.92 25.96 25.21
N VAL A 58 -38.31 24.85 24.77
CA VAL A 58 -38.51 24.27 23.44
C VAL A 58 -39.54 23.14 23.56
N PRO A 59 -40.59 23.09 22.72
CA PRO A 59 -41.61 22.04 22.81
C PRO A 59 -41.18 20.75 22.11
N ASP A 60 -41.59 19.61 22.67
CA ASP A 60 -41.40 18.28 22.08
C ASP A 60 -42.16 18.11 20.74
N PRO A 61 -41.56 17.46 19.73
CA PRO A 61 -42.29 16.99 18.55
C PRO A 61 -43.03 15.67 18.85
N ALA A 62 -44.33 15.64 18.56
CA ALA A 62 -45.16 14.44 18.69
C ALA A 62 -44.76 13.32 17.69
N PRO A 63 -44.97 12.03 18.03
CA PRO A 63 -44.60 10.91 17.16
C PRO A 63 -45.57 10.74 15.99
N ALA A 64 -45.03 10.50 14.79
CA ALA A 64 -45.82 10.09 13.62
C ALA A 64 -46.17 8.58 13.69
N PRO A 65 -47.34 8.16 13.19
CA PRO A 65 -47.80 6.78 13.33
C PRO A 65 -47.12 5.81 12.36
N ALA A 66 -46.78 4.62 12.84
CA ALA A 66 -46.34 3.53 12.00
C ALA A 66 -47.50 2.98 11.14
N GLN A 67 -47.27 2.82 9.83
CA GLN A 67 -48.12 1.97 8.98
C GLN A 67 -47.41 0.64 8.74
N ALA A 68 -48.08 -0.45 9.11
CA ALA A 68 -47.60 -1.79 8.85
C ALA A 68 -47.93 -2.19 7.40
N LEU A 69 -46.94 -2.72 6.69
CA LEU A 69 -47.14 -3.44 5.43
C LEU A 69 -46.57 -4.84 5.60
N ALA A 70 -47.46 -5.80 5.82
CA ALA A 70 -47.15 -7.21 5.85
C ALA A 70 -47.29 -7.79 4.43
N LEU A 71 -46.26 -8.48 3.94
CA LEU A 71 -46.37 -9.46 2.86
C LEU A 71 -45.39 -10.62 3.13
N ALA A 72 -45.75 -11.79 2.60
CA ALA A 72 -45.31 -13.10 3.11
C ALA A 72 -43.96 -13.61 2.53
N PRO A 73 -43.38 -14.68 3.11
CA PRO A 73 -42.06 -15.20 2.73
C PRO A 73 -42.12 -16.19 1.57
N ALA A 74 -41.03 -16.29 0.80
CA ALA A 74 -40.79 -17.41 -0.11
C ALA A 74 -39.28 -17.60 -0.39
N LEU A 75 -38.89 -18.88 -0.51
CA LEU A 75 -37.57 -19.38 -0.95
C LEU A 75 -36.40 -19.12 0.02
N GLY A 76 -35.46 -20.04 0.20
CA GLY A 76 -35.32 -21.37 -0.38
C GLY A 76 -33.86 -21.81 -0.23
N ALA A 77 -33.61 -23.06 0.20
CA ALA A 77 -32.25 -23.54 0.42
C ALA A 77 -31.55 -23.88 -0.90
N ASP A 78 -30.27 -23.49 -1.03
CA ASP A 78 -29.30 -24.17 -1.90
C ASP A 78 -27.87 -23.80 -1.47
N ALA A 79 -27.16 -24.76 -0.86
CA ALA A 79 -25.78 -24.60 -0.37
C ALA A 79 -24.83 -25.69 -0.94
N ALA A 80 -25.11 -26.17 -2.16
CA ALA A 80 -24.41 -27.29 -2.80
C ALA A 80 -23.72 -26.93 -4.13
N ALA A 81 -23.76 -25.66 -4.56
CA ALA A 81 -23.35 -25.24 -5.91
C ALA A 81 -21.90 -24.72 -6.05
N ALA A 82 -21.11 -24.64 -4.96
CA ALA A 82 -19.79 -24.02 -4.99
C ALA A 82 -18.72 -24.81 -5.79
N GLY A 83 -18.84 -26.15 -5.83
CA GLY A 83 -17.80 -27.03 -6.41
C GLY A 83 -17.71 -27.03 -7.94
N THR A 84 -18.77 -26.65 -8.66
CA THR A 84 -18.79 -26.64 -10.14
C THR A 84 -18.33 -25.32 -10.76
N SER A 85 -18.24 -24.24 -9.97
CA SER A 85 -17.87 -22.91 -10.44
C SER A 85 -16.41 -22.84 -10.93
N ALA A 86 -15.46 -23.33 -10.12
CA ALA A 86 -14.02 -23.25 -10.42
C ALA A 86 -13.61 -24.06 -11.67
N GLN A 87 -14.17 -25.27 -11.86
CA GLN A 87 -13.94 -26.03 -13.10
C GLN A 87 -14.51 -25.33 -14.33
N LYS A 88 -15.65 -24.65 -14.20
CA LYS A 88 -16.24 -23.90 -15.33
C LYS A 88 -15.41 -22.68 -15.70
N ALA A 89 -14.87 -21.96 -14.72
CA ALA A 89 -13.95 -20.84 -14.95
C ALA A 89 -12.70 -21.28 -15.74
N GLY A 90 -12.08 -22.40 -15.36
CA GLY A 90 -10.91 -22.94 -16.08
C GLY A 90 -11.19 -23.34 -17.54
N ILE A 91 -12.40 -23.85 -17.84
CA ILE A 91 -12.80 -24.22 -19.21
C ILE A 91 -13.11 -22.98 -20.05
N GLU A 92 -13.76 -21.96 -19.48
CA GLU A 92 -14.01 -20.69 -20.16
C GLU A 92 -12.72 -19.91 -20.46
N GLU A 93 -11.63 -20.11 -19.70
CA GLU A 93 -10.31 -19.51 -19.95
C GLU A 93 -9.58 -20.09 -21.17
N GLU A 94 -9.65 -21.41 -21.41
CA GLU A 94 -9.02 -22.05 -22.58
C GLU A 94 -9.70 -21.64 -23.90
N GLU A 95 -11.04 -21.64 -23.93
CA GLU A 95 -11.80 -21.16 -25.10
C GLU A 95 -11.39 -19.74 -25.51
N ASP A 96 -11.02 -18.89 -24.55
CA ASP A 96 -10.87 -17.46 -24.79
C ASP A 96 -9.60 -17.12 -25.58
N ILE A 97 -8.54 -17.93 -25.49
CA ILE A 97 -7.33 -17.77 -26.33
C ILE A 97 -7.55 -18.36 -27.73
N GLU A 98 -8.35 -19.43 -27.84
CA GLU A 98 -8.58 -20.13 -29.11
C GLU A 98 -9.74 -19.53 -29.95
N ARG A 99 -10.56 -18.65 -29.37
CA ARG A 99 -11.70 -18.00 -30.04
C ARG A 99 -11.25 -17.28 -31.33
N PRO A 100 -11.89 -17.57 -32.49
CA PRO A 100 -11.62 -16.85 -33.73
C PRO A 100 -11.81 -15.33 -33.56
N CYS A 101 -10.70 -14.61 -33.68
CA CYS A 101 -10.66 -13.16 -33.57
C CYS A 101 -10.53 -12.52 -34.96
N THR A 102 -10.98 -11.28 -35.09
CA THR A 102 -10.80 -10.47 -36.30
C THR A 102 -10.04 -9.20 -35.94
N LYS A 103 -8.95 -8.94 -36.66
CA LYS A 103 -8.11 -7.75 -36.52
C LYS A 103 -8.94 -6.46 -36.63
N ALA A 104 -8.90 -5.63 -35.59
CA ALA A 104 -9.68 -4.38 -35.52
C ALA A 104 -8.89 -3.14 -36.00
N TYR A 105 -7.56 -3.17 -35.94
CA TYR A 105 -6.68 -2.03 -36.27
C TYR A 105 -5.54 -2.45 -37.19
N HIS A 106 -5.20 -1.63 -38.19
CA HIS A 106 -4.15 -1.95 -39.17
C HIS A 106 -2.79 -1.31 -38.88
N SER A 107 -2.67 -0.46 -37.85
CA SER A 107 -1.42 0.16 -37.42
C SER A 107 -0.41 -0.85 -36.87
N LYS A 108 0.88 -0.58 -37.06
CA LYS A 108 1.98 -1.28 -36.35
C LYS A 108 2.20 -0.77 -34.93
N SER A 109 1.40 0.20 -34.46
CA SER A 109 1.34 0.61 -33.06
C SER A 109 0.60 -0.42 -32.20
N SER A 110 0.86 -0.40 -30.89
CA SER A 110 0.03 -0.94 -29.79
C SER A 110 -1.47 -0.69 -30.03
N ARG A 111 -2.31 -1.64 -29.62
CA ARG A 111 -3.74 -1.69 -29.97
C ARG A 111 -4.64 -1.83 -28.73
N PRO A 112 -5.78 -1.12 -28.68
CA PRO A 112 -6.73 -1.24 -27.59
C PRO A 112 -7.62 -2.47 -27.73
N GLY A 113 -8.13 -2.94 -26.59
CA GLY A 113 -9.01 -4.10 -26.52
C GLY A 113 -8.24 -5.42 -26.40
N ARG A 114 -8.89 -6.52 -26.79
CA ARG A 114 -8.34 -7.87 -26.74
C ARG A 114 -7.37 -8.11 -27.91
N PRO A 115 -6.10 -8.47 -27.67
CA PRO A 115 -5.18 -8.85 -28.73
C PRO A 115 -5.69 -10.06 -29.52
N CYS A 116 -5.73 -9.96 -30.84
CA CYS A 116 -6.07 -11.07 -31.72
C CYS A 116 -4.87 -12.01 -31.92
N VAL A 117 -4.81 -13.10 -31.16
CA VAL A 117 -3.72 -14.08 -31.22
C VAL A 117 -4.24 -15.46 -31.62
N PRO A 118 -4.36 -15.75 -32.94
CA PRO A 118 -4.83 -17.05 -33.39
C PRO A 118 -3.89 -18.18 -32.96
N ALA A 119 -4.47 -19.31 -32.57
CA ALA A 119 -3.78 -20.55 -32.24
C ALA A 119 -2.77 -20.94 -33.34
N ALA A 120 -1.62 -21.49 -32.94
CA ALA A 120 -0.66 -22.06 -33.90
C ALA A 120 -1.16 -23.43 -34.37
N LEU A 121 -0.91 -23.77 -35.64
CA LEU A 121 -1.29 -25.07 -36.21
C LEU A 121 -0.53 -26.24 -35.56
N THR A 122 0.64 -25.97 -35.02
CA THR A 122 1.51 -26.88 -34.28
C THR A 122 2.19 -26.09 -33.15
N PRO A 123 2.41 -26.68 -31.96
CA PRO A 123 3.19 -26.03 -30.89
C PRO A 123 4.57 -25.61 -31.42
N PRO A 124 5.02 -24.36 -31.24
CA PRO A 124 6.27 -23.89 -31.87
C PRO A 124 7.54 -24.29 -31.11
N PHE A 125 7.43 -24.55 -29.81
CA PHE A 125 8.59 -24.76 -28.93
C PHE A 125 8.91 -26.25 -28.75
N ARG A 126 10.19 -26.57 -28.58
CA ARG A 126 10.68 -27.94 -28.31
C ARG A 126 10.20 -28.50 -26.99
N GLU A 127 10.00 -27.61 -26.03
CA GLU A 127 9.61 -27.87 -24.65
C GLU A 127 8.36 -27.01 -24.38
N ASP A 128 7.39 -27.58 -23.68
CA ASP A 128 6.20 -26.89 -23.14
C ASP A 128 6.21 -27.09 -21.63
N THR A 129 7.11 -26.37 -20.96
CA THR A 129 7.24 -26.37 -19.51
C THR A 129 5.95 -25.81 -18.91
N PRO A 130 5.14 -26.61 -18.19
CA PRO A 130 3.76 -26.23 -17.90
C PRO A 130 3.62 -24.91 -17.11
N TRP A 131 4.58 -24.59 -16.25
CA TRP A 131 4.58 -23.34 -15.49
C TRP A 131 4.90 -22.11 -16.36
N ARG A 132 5.74 -22.22 -17.40
CA ARG A 132 6.02 -21.11 -18.34
C ARG A 132 4.80 -20.76 -19.17
N SER A 133 4.11 -21.80 -19.63
CA SER A 133 2.84 -21.75 -20.36
C SER A 133 1.71 -21.15 -19.48
N ALA A 134 1.65 -21.53 -18.20
CA ALA A 134 0.70 -20.98 -17.23
C ALA A 134 0.97 -19.50 -16.89
N LEU A 135 2.24 -19.12 -16.68
CA LEU A 135 2.63 -17.72 -16.47
C LEU A 135 2.33 -16.86 -17.70
N GLY A 136 2.60 -17.35 -18.92
CA GLY A 136 2.26 -16.63 -20.14
C GLY A 136 0.76 -16.40 -20.30
N ARG A 137 -0.10 -17.36 -19.92
CA ARG A 137 -1.56 -17.16 -19.88
C ARG A 137 -1.97 -16.08 -18.88
N ARG A 138 -1.36 -16.04 -17.69
CA ARG A 138 -1.59 -14.98 -16.69
C ARG A 138 -1.15 -13.60 -17.18
N ILE A 139 0.02 -13.51 -17.81
CA ILE A 139 0.52 -12.28 -18.46
C ILE A 139 -0.48 -11.81 -19.53
N PHE A 140 -0.90 -12.70 -20.43
CA PHE A 140 -1.84 -12.38 -21.50
C PHE A 140 -3.15 -11.79 -20.95
N ARG A 141 -3.68 -12.35 -19.85
CA ARG A 141 -4.82 -11.73 -19.12
C ARG A 141 -4.46 -10.36 -18.54
N ALA A 142 -3.32 -10.25 -17.85
CA ALA A 142 -2.88 -9.02 -17.17
C ALA A 142 -2.61 -7.83 -18.12
N VAL A 143 -2.48 -8.07 -19.43
CA VAL A 143 -2.27 -7.05 -20.48
C VAL A 143 -3.34 -7.06 -21.58
N THR A 144 -4.47 -7.71 -21.34
CA THR A 144 -5.64 -7.65 -22.23
C THR A 144 -6.44 -6.38 -21.95
N GLY A 145 -6.64 -5.55 -22.98
CA GLY A 145 -7.46 -4.35 -22.88
C GLY A 145 -8.96 -4.65 -22.84
N HIS A 146 -9.69 -3.97 -21.97
CA HIS A 146 -11.15 -4.07 -21.89
C HIS A 146 -11.89 -2.73 -22.13
N LEU A 147 -11.13 -1.66 -22.35
CA LEU A 147 -11.67 -0.31 -22.58
C LEU A 147 -12.17 -0.13 -24.01
N THR A 148 -13.34 0.49 -24.13
CA THR A 148 -13.92 0.92 -25.40
C THR A 148 -13.47 2.33 -25.78
N LYS A 149 -13.77 2.75 -27.02
CA LYS A 149 -13.50 4.10 -27.48
C LYS A 149 -14.26 5.14 -26.65
N GLU A 150 -15.45 4.78 -26.17
CA GLU A 150 -16.35 5.57 -25.35
C GLU A 150 -15.84 5.71 -23.91
N ASP A 151 -15.17 4.70 -23.36
CA ASP A 151 -14.53 4.76 -22.03
C ASP A 151 -13.34 5.73 -22.00
N CYS A 152 -12.68 5.92 -23.15
CA CYS A 152 -11.47 6.74 -23.28
C CYS A 152 -11.63 8.05 -24.08
N ASP A 153 -12.85 8.39 -24.53
CA ASP A 153 -13.11 9.50 -25.48
C ASP A 153 -12.24 9.45 -26.75
N GLY A 154 -11.89 8.24 -27.21
CA GLY A 154 -10.91 7.99 -28.26
C GLY A 154 -9.60 7.37 -27.77
N PHE A 155 -8.86 6.80 -28.71
CA PHE A 155 -7.49 6.32 -28.50
C PHE A 155 -6.55 7.01 -29.50
N GLU A 156 -5.34 7.35 -29.06
CA GLU A 156 -4.21 7.71 -29.93
C GLU A 156 -3.22 6.54 -29.90
N LEU A 157 -2.82 6.04 -31.07
CA LEU A 157 -1.98 4.84 -31.20
C LEU A 157 -0.59 5.23 -31.73
N HIS A 158 0.43 5.19 -30.88
CA HIS A 158 1.77 5.68 -31.24
C HIS A 158 2.87 4.72 -30.78
N GLY A 159 3.47 4.01 -31.74
CA GLY A 159 4.51 3.02 -31.45
C GLY A 159 3.99 2.01 -30.43
N ASP A 160 4.74 1.82 -29.36
CA ASP A 160 4.43 0.85 -28.30
C ASP A 160 3.30 1.28 -27.34
N SER A 161 2.75 2.49 -27.50
CA SER A 161 1.69 3.04 -26.65
C SER A 161 0.29 3.09 -27.28
N THR A 162 -0.72 2.78 -26.46
CA THR A 162 -2.16 3.01 -26.69
C THR A 162 -2.70 4.02 -25.67
N TRP A 163 -2.84 5.29 -26.04
CA TRP A 163 -3.22 6.33 -25.09
C TRP A 163 -4.74 6.56 -25.01
N CYS A 164 -5.26 6.53 -23.78
CA CYS A 164 -6.64 6.88 -23.46
C CYS A 164 -6.84 8.39 -23.51
N MET A 165 -7.57 8.92 -24.49
CA MET A 165 -7.60 10.37 -24.73
C MET A 165 -8.24 11.18 -23.59
N ARG A 166 -9.14 10.59 -22.82
CA ARG A 166 -9.69 11.15 -21.57
C ARG A 166 -8.60 11.40 -20.53
N ALA A 167 -7.58 10.54 -20.46
CA ALA A 167 -6.42 10.78 -19.61
C ALA A 167 -5.56 11.92 -20.17
N MET A 168 -5.27 11.93 -21.47
CA MET A 168 -4.27 12.84 -22.07
C MET A 168 -4.65 14.33 -22.09
N ARG A 169 -5.90 14.71 -21.81
CA ARG A 169 -6.39 16.10 -21.88
C ARG A 169 -6.06 17.01 -20.69
N ALA A 170 -5.38 16.52 -19.66
CA ALA A 170 -5.10 17.34 -18.47
C ALA A 170 -3.90 18.28 -18.68
N THR A 171 -4.01 19.49 -18.16
CA THR A 171 -2.91 20.45 -18.03
C THR A 171 -2.08 20.16 -16.77
N ASP A 172 -0.90 20.77 -16.67
CA ASP A 172 -0.04 20.76 -15.48
C ASP A 172 0.46 19.35 -15.06
N VAL A 173 0.35 18.38 -15.98
CA VAL A 173 0.86 17.02 -15.85
C VAL A 173 2.33 16.97 -16.28
N LEU A 174 3.11 16.10 -15.64
CA LEU A 174 4.52 15.84 -15.97
C LEU A 174 4.68 14.43 -16.52
N GLY A 175 5.40 14.26 -17.63
CA GLY A 175 5.86 12.94 -18.07
C GLY A 175 7.17 12.54 -17.39
N LEU A 176 7.27 11.32 -16.85
CA LEU A 176 8.50 10.71 -16.38
C LEU A 176 8.80 9.47 -17.25
N SER A 177 9.97 9.44 -17.87
CA SER A 177 10.39 8.37 -18.79
C SER A 177 11.70 7.74 -18.31
N TYR A 178 11.73 6.42 -18.17
CA TYR A 178 12.85 5.64 -17.64
C TYR A 178 13.27 4.55 -18.63
N GLY A 179 14.59 4.32 -18.73
CA GLY A 179 15.17 3.30 -19.62
C GLY A 179 15.47 3.79 -21.03
N ILE A 180 15.43 5.11 -21.28
CA ILE A 180 15.51 5.64 -22.64
C ILE A 180 16.79 5.25 -23.38
N GLU A 181 16.62 4.68 -24.59
CA GLU A 181 17.74 4.32 -25.46
C GLU A 181 18.34 5.57 -26.17
N GLU A 182 18.71 5.44 -27.45
CA GLU A 182 19.15 6.55 -28.30
C GLU A 182 18.02 7.57 -28.54
N ARG A 183 16.75 7.13 -28.51
CA ARG A 183 15.56 7.95 -28.76
C ARG A 183 14.44 7.64 -27.77
N ASP A 184 13.75 8.68 -27.30
CA ASP A 184 12.48 8.54 -26.58
C ASP A 184 11.32 9.12 -27.40
N LEU A 185 10.77 8.29 -28.30
CA LEU A 185 9.61 8.65 -29.13
C LEU A 185 8.38 9.01 -28.29
N TRP A 186 8.20 8.36 -27.13
CA TRP A 186 7.10 8.62 -26.23
C TRP A 186 7.16 10.06 -25.71
N SER A 187 8.31 10.49 -25.18
CA SER A 187 8.48 11.87 -24.69
C SER A 187 8.47 12.92 -25.80
N GLU A 188 9.01 12.62 -26.98
CA GLU A 188 8.92 13.51 -28.15
C GLU A 188 7.45 13.76 -28.53
N LYS A 189 6.64 12.69 -28.65
CA LYS A 189 5.22 12.80 -29.00
C LYS A 189 4.40 13.43 -27.85
N MET A 190 4.71 13.17 -26.57
CA MET A 190 4.10 13.89 -25.44
C MET A 190 4.35 15.41 -25.51
N SER A 191 5.59 15.79 -25.80
CA SER A 191 6.01 17.20 -25.90
C SER A 191 5.39 17.91 -27.10
N ASN A 192 5.29 17.24 -28.26
CA ASN A 192 4.90 17.85 -29.53
C ASN A 192 3.40 17.74 -29.86
N TYR A 193 2.64 16.90 -29.15
CA TYR A 193 1.21 16.68 -29.41
C TYR A 193 0.30 17.03 -28.23
N PHE A 194 0.81 16.92 -26.99
CA PHE A 194 0.08 17.31 -25.78
C PHE A 194 0.69 18.52 -25.07
N HIS A 195 1.74 19.13 -25.65
CA HIS A 195 2.46 20.29 -25.11
C HIS A 195 2.90 20.06 -23.64
N MET A 196 3.37 18.84 -23.35
CA MET A 196 3.62 18.36 -22.00
C MET A 196 5.12 18.33 -21.66
N PRO A 197 5.54 18.86 -20.49
CA PRO A 197 6.93 18.75 -20.04
C PRO A 197 7.28 17.32 -19.65
N THR A 198 8.53 16.92 -19.88
CA THR A 198 9.02 15.55 -19.60
C THR A 198 10.34 15.55 -18.85
N ARG A 199 10.55 14.51 -18.02
CA ARG A 199 11.84 14.18 -17.40
C ARG A 199 12.29 12.82 -17.85
N LEU A 200 13.52 12.76 -18.35
CA LEU A 200 14.11 11.59 -19.00
C LEU A 200 15.23 11.03 -18.11
N TYR A 201 15.18 9.73 -17.83
CA TYR A 201 16.10 9.05 -16.92
C TYR A 201 16.70 7.83 -17.62
N ASP A 202 18.01 7.89 -17.90
CA ASP A 202 18.79 6.74 -18.33
C ASP A 202 20.24 6.82 -17.80
N CYS A 203 20.82 5.67 -17.49
CA CYS A 203 22.19 5.51 -17.03
C CYS A 203 23.00 4.46 -17.81
N PHE A 204 22.39 3.78 -18.78
CA PHE A 204 23.01 2.74 -19.58
C PHE A 204 23.63 3.31 -20.86
N ILE A 205 22.94 4.22 -21.55
CA ILE A 205 23.40 4.79 -22.82
C ILE A 205 24.49 5.85 -22.57
N PRO A 206 25.64 5.77 -23.27
CA PRO A 206 26.61 6.85 -23.29
C PRO A 206 25.99 8.11 -23.91
N PRO A 207 26.12 9.32 -23.31
CA PRO A 207 25.48 10.54 -23.82
C PRO A 207 25.81 10.91 -25.26
N ARG A 208 26.90 10.38 -25.83
CA ARG A 208 27.24 10.57 -27.26
C ARG A 208 26.26 9.88 -28.22
N LEU A 209 25.48 8.89 -27.76
CA LEU A 209 24.54 8.09 -28.55
C LEU A 209 23.07 8.52 -28.35
N SER A 210 22.74 9.18 -27.23
CA SER A 210 21.38 9.69 -26.96
C SER A 210 21.36 11.22 -26.99
N PRO A 211 20.93 11.86 -28.10
CA PRO A 211 20.80 13.31 -28.23
C PRO A 211 20.00 14.02 -27.12
N PRO A 212 18.90 13.46 -26.55
CA PRO A 212 18.24 14.10 -25.42
C PRO A 212 19.11 14.09 -24.16
N ILE A 213 19.75 12.96 -23.80
CA ILE A 213 20.69 12.85 -22.65
C ILE A 213 21.92 13.75 -22.84
N ARG A 214 22.34 13.99 -24.09
CA ARG A 214 23.41 14.95 -24.42
C ARG A 214 23.02 16.41 -24.23
N GLY A 215 21.72 16.72 -24.18
CA GLY A 215 21.21 18.09 -24.30
C GLY A 215 21.40 18.69 -25.69
N SER A 216 21.48 17.86 -26.74
CA SER A 216 21.66 18.32 -28.14
C SER A 216 20.39 18.24 -28.98
N ALA A 217 19.30 17.65 -28.47
CA ALA A 217 17.98 17.78 -29.08
C ALA A 217 17.42 19.20 -28.79
N PRO A 218 16.89 19.92 -29.80
CA PRO A 218 16.12 21.15 -29.58
C PRO A 218 15.02 20.96 -28.53
N ASN A 219 14.91 21.92 -27.62
CA ASN A 219 14.20 21.79 -26.35
C ASN A 219 13.40 23.07 -26.07
N GLY A 220 12.07 22.97 -25.94
CA GLY A 220 11.21 24.12 -25.72
C GLY A 220 11.12 25.03 -26.95
N THR A 221 11.10 24.46 -28.16
CA THR A 221 11.16 25.21 -29.42
C THR A 221 9.85 25.93 -29.78
N GLY A 222 8.75 25.63 -29.08
CA GLY A 222 7.42 26.23 -29.28
C GLY A 222 6.57 25.50 -30.32
N ASP A 223 5.28 25.79 -30.32
CA ASP A 223 4.28 25.01 -31.06
C ASP A 223 4.51 25.04 -32.59
N GLY A 224 4.48 23.86 -33.23
CA GLY A 224 4.67 23.69 -34.68
C GLY A 224 6.09 23.96 -35.20
N SER A 225 7.07 24.13 -34.31
CA SER A 225 8.48 24.36 -34.66
C SER A 225 9.24 23.07 -35.00
N CYS A 226 8.76 21.92 -34.52
CA CYS A 226 9.41 20.64 -34.77
C CYS A 226 9.00 20.08 -36.15
N SER A 227 9.98 19.90 -37.04
CA SER A 227 9.74 19.28 -38.34
C SER A 227 9.33 17.81 -38.16
N PRO A 228 8.21 17.35 -38.77
CA PRO A 228 7.78 15.94 -38.69
C PRO A 228 8.81 14.92 -39.21
N ASN A 229 9.70 15.36 -40.10
CA ASN A 229 10.81 14.56 -40.66
C ASN A 229 12.19 15.05 -40.16
N GLY A 230 12.21 15.84 -39.08
CA GLY A 230 13.43 16.40 -38.51
C GLY A 230 14.20 15.42 -37.61
N PRO A 231 15.37 15.84 -37.10
CA PRO A 231 15.99 15.19 -35.95
C PRO A 231 15.08 15.33 -34.70
N HIS A 232 15.40 14.58 -33.63
CA HIS A 232 14.77 14.68 -32.30
C HIS A 232 14.46 16.13 -31.93
N CYS A 233 13.23 16.42 -31.54
CA CYS A 233 12.79 17.78 -31.27
C CYS A 233 11.64 17.76 -30.26
N TYR A 234 11.65 18.71 -29.33
CA TYR A 234 10.68 18.84 -28.24
C TYR A 234 10.13 20.28 -28.20
N GLU A 235 8.87 20.46 -28.57
CA GLU A 235 8.19 21.77 -28.58
C GLU A 235 8.03 22.33 -27.15
N THR A 236 7.82 21.44 -26.19
CA THR A 236 7.78 21.71 -24.74
C THR A 236 9.09 21.33 -24.06
N ARG A 237 9.42 22.00 -22.96
CA ARG A 237 10.67 21.78 -22.24
C ARG A 237 10.79 20.35 -21.65
N TYR A 238 11.90 19.68 -21.95
CA TYR A 238 12.33 18.44 -21.29
C TYR A 238 13.54 18.68 -20.35
N GLU A 239 13.72 17.79 -19.38
CA GLU A 239 14.91 17.68 -18.52
C GLU A 239 15.48 16.26 -18.60
N ALA A 240 16.80 16.09 -18.57
CA ALA A 240 17.45 14.78 -18.75
C ALA A 240 18.47 14.50 -17.65
N TYR A 241 18.46 13.25 -17.14
CA TYR A 241 19.21 12.83 -15.96
C TYR A 241 19.96 11.53 -16.22
N ARG A 242 21.24 11.50 -15.83
CA ARG A 242 22.08 10.29 -15.89
C ARG A 242 21.92 9.41 -14.66
N ILE A 243 20.69 8.95 -14.43
CA ILE A 243 20.25 8.30 -13.20
C ILE A 243 19.43 7.06 -13.56
N CYS A 244 19.79 5.93 -12.95
CA CYS A 244 19.04 4.67 -13.08
C CYS A 244 17.81 4.69 -12.18
N LEU A 245 16.78 3.94 -12.54
CA LEU A 245 15.70 3.60 -11.62
C LEU A 245 16.11 2.39 -10.77
N GLY A 246 15.78 2.39 -9.47
CA GLY A 246 16.06 1.25 -8.60
C GLY A 246 15.26 1.30 -7.29
N PRO A 247 15.12 0.18 -6.57
CA PRO A 247 14.30 0.10 -5.36
C PRO A 247 14.88 0.93 -4.20
N GLU A 248 16.16 1.29 -4.26
CA GLU A 248 16.85 2.11 -3.26
C GLU A 248 17.72 3.17 -3.94
N ALA A 249 17.83 4.34 -3.32
CA ALA A 249 18.76 5.37 -3.75
C ALA A 249 20.20 5.02 -3.34
N LYS A 250 21.03 4.59 -4.31
CA LYS A 250 22.42 4.14 -4.06
C LYS A 250 23.32 4.29 -5.29
N LYS A 251 24.59 3.93 -5.15
CA LYS A 251 25.59 3.96 -6.24
C LYS A 251 26.13 2.56 -6.50
N ILE A 252 25.90 2.01 -7.69
CA ILE A 252 26.37 0.68 -8.13
C ILE A 252 27.26 0.85 -9.36
N ASN A 253 28.46 0.27 -9.36
CA ASN A 253 29.42 0.33 -10.47
C ASN A 253 29.63 1.75 -11.05
N GLY A 254 29.61 2.77 -10.18
CA GLY A 254 29.75 4.17 -10.57
C GLY A 254 28.46 4.89 -10.97
N ARG A 255 27.37 4.17 -11.31
CA ARG A 255 26.06 4.72 -11.68
C ARG A 255 25.23 5.08 -10.43
N ARG A 256 24.48 6.19 -10.48
CA ARG A 256 23.53 6.63 -9.44
C ARG A 256 22.16 6.01 -9.73
N TYR A 257 21.55 5.43 -8.72
CA TYR A 257 20.17 4.92 -8.72
C TYR A 257 19.32 5.81 -7.82
N GLU A 258 18.07 6.05 -8.22
CA GLU A 258 17.05 6.74 -7.42
C GLU A 258 15.72 5.96 -7.49
N THR A 259 14.82 6.22 -6.54
CA THR A 259 13.56 5.48 -6.43
C THR A 259 12.42 6.22 -7.11
N LEU A 260 11.47 5.47 -7.71
CA LEU A 260 10.26 6.07 -8.28
C LEU A 260 9.49 6.89 -7.24
N LEU A 261 9.40 6.39 -6.01
CA LEU A 261 8.75 7.08 -4.88
C LEU A 261 9.40 8.45 -4.60
N SER A 262 10.73 8.57 -4.71
CA SER A 262 11.42 9.86 -4.53
C SER A 262 11.09 10.87 -5.63
N HIS A 263 10.89 10.42 -6.88
CA HIS A 263 10.47 11.27 -8.00
C HIS A 263 8.98 11.65 -7.93
N LEU A 264 8.18 10.81 -7.27
CA LEU A 264 6.76 11.05 -7.01
C LEU A 264 6.51 11.85 -5.72
N ALA A 265 7.51 12.06 -4.85
CA ALA A 265 7.32 12.63 -3.50
C ALA A 265 6.50 13.94 -3.51
N ASP A 266 6.91 14.91 -4.33
CA ASP A 266 6.28 16.23 -4.47
C ASP A 266 5.16 16.30 -5.52
N ARG A 267 4.69 15.15 -6.04
CA ARG A 267 3.63 15.09 -7.06
C ARG A 267 2.25 14.95 -6.41
N GLY A 268 1.26 15.69 -6.93
CA GLY A 268 -0.14 15.55 -6.53
C GLY A 268 -0.83 14.34 -7.17
N PRO A 269 -2.05 13.99 -6.72
CA PRO A 269 -2.85 12.94 -7.35
C PRO A 269 -3.06 13.16 -8.86
N LEU A 270 -2.93 12.08 -9.64
CA LEU A 270 -3.14 12.01 -11.09
C LEU A 270 -2.40 13.10 -11.91
N SER A 271 -1.26 13.55 -11.40
CA SER A 271 -0.44 14.65 -11.95
C SER A 271 0.79 14.18 -12.73
N THR A 272 0.95 12.88 -12.95
CA THR A 272 2.17 12.31 -13.56
C THR A 272 1.84 11.21 -14.56
N HIS A 273 2.32 11.30 -15.80
CA HIS A 273 2.39 10.16 -16.73
C HIS A 273 3.74 9.47 -16.55
N VAL A 274 3.77 8.14 -16.57
CA VAL A 274 4.98 7.36 -16.32
C VAL A 274 5.21 6.35 -17.45
N LYS A 275 6.43 6.28 -17.98
CA LYS A 275 6.90 5.25 -18.94
C LYS A 275 8.15 4.58 -18.38
N ILE A 276 8.16 3.26 -18.29
CA ILE A 276 9.27 2.47 -17.73
C ILE A 276 9.61 1.31 -18.67
N ASP A 277 10.88 1.15 -19.00
CA ASP A 277 11.36 -0.08 -19.64
C ASP A 277 11.76 -1.07 -18.54
N VAL A 278 10.97 -2.12 -18.41
CA VAL A 278 10.96 -3.07 -17.29
C VAL A 278 11.78 -4.28 -17.68
N GLU A 279 13.09 -4.14 -17.55
CA GLU A 279 14.09 -5.12 -17.98
C GLU A 279 14.88 -5.74 -16.81
N GLY A 280 14.80 -5.20 -15.60
CA GLY A 280 15.13 -5.97 -14.41
C GLY A 280 15.08 -5.24 -13.08
N THR A 281 15.81 -4.13 -12.92
CA THR A 281 15.84 -3.35 -11.67
C THR A 281 14.49 -2.71 -11.33
N GLU A 282 13.64 -2.61 -12.33
CA GLU A 282 12.34 -1.96 -12.33
C GLU A 282 11.25 -2.86 -11.76
N TRP A 283 11.43 -4.20 -11.80
CA TRP A 283 10.50 -5.13 -11.14
C TRP A 283 10.37 -4.86 -9.63
N PRO A 284 11.45 -4.84 -8.82
CA PRO A 284 11.33 -4.45 -7.41
C PRO A 284 10.94 -2.97 -7.21
N VAL A 285 11.13 -2.08 -8.19
CA VAL A 285 10.61 -0.70 -8.12
C VAL A 285 9.09 -0.68 -8.22
N LEU A 286 8.52 -1.50 -9.11
CA LEU A 286 7.08 -1.69 -9.23
C LEU A 286 6.50 -2.40 -7.99
N GLU A 287 7.24 -3.34 -7.37
CA GLU A 287 6.86 -3.89 -6.06
C GLU A 287 6.75 -2.79 -4.99
N SER A 288 7.75 -1.93 -4.84
CA SER A 288 7.69 -0.80 -3.89
C SER A 288 6.59 0.21 -4.23
N LEU A 289 6.27 0.42 -5.51
CA LEU A 289 5.10 1.24 -5.91
C LEU A 289 3.79 0.60 -5.45
N LEU A 290 3.68 -0.73 -5.56
CA LEU A 290 2.48 -1.50 -5.15
C LEU A 290 2.26 -1.53 -3.63
N GLU A 291 3.25 -1.15 -2.82
CA GLU A 291 3.13 -0.98 -1.37
C GLU A 291 2.50 0.38 -0.98
N SER A 292 2.51 1.37 -1.88
CA SER A 292 1.98 2.72 -1.63
C SER A 292 0.82 3.07 -2.56
N GLY A 293 -0.41 2.90 -2.08
CA GLY A 293 -1.62 3.33 -2.81
C GLY A 293 -1.64 4.85 -3.06
N TRP A 294 -1.03 5.63 -2.18
CA TRP A 294 -0.88 7.09 -2.35
C TRP A 294 0.06 7.46 -3.50
N ASP A 295 1.16 6.73 -3.69
CA ASP A 295 2.07 6.99 -4.81
C ASP A 295 1.51 6.47 -6.14
N GLN A 296 0.76 5.37 -6.13
CA GLN A 296 -0.04 4.95 -7.30
C GLN A 296 -1.07 6.01 -7.69
N ASP A 297 -1.76 6.63 -6.72
CA ASP A 297 -2.75 7.69 -6.97
C ASP A 297 -2.15 8.96 -7.60
N LYS A 298 -0.82 9.15 -7.60
CA LYS A 298 -0.14 10.26 -8.31
C LYS A 298 0.04 9.97 -9.81
N ILE A 299 -0.03 8.71 -10.21
CA ILE A 299 0.18 8.24 -11.58
C ILE A 299 -1.14 8.26 -12.35
N ARG A 300 -1.11 8.85 -13.55
CA ARG A 300 -2.25 9.10 -14.43
C ARG A 300 -2.37 8.03 -15.52
N THR A 301 -1.26 7.73 -16.17
CA THR A 301 -1.05 6.54 -16.99
C THR A 301 0.31 5.92 -16.66
N LEU A 302 0.41 4.60 -16.83
CA LEU A 302 1.64 3.84 -16.72
C LEU A 302 1.85 3.09 -18.03
N GLU A 303 2.95 3.35 -18.70
CA GLU A 303 3.37 2.65 -19.92
C GLU A 303 4.57 1.77 -19.56
N MET A 304 4.56 0.51 -19.98
CA MET A 304 5.62 -0.44 -19.68
C MET A 304 6.07 -1.13 -20.97
N GLU A 305 7.36 -1.06 -21.30
CA GLU A 305 7.99 -2.02 -22.21
C GLU A 305 8.58 -3.15 -21.35
N VAL A 306 8.07 -4.36 -21.49
CA VAL A 306 8.39 -5.49 -20.60
C VAL A 306 9.40 -6.39 -21.27
N HIS A 307 10.47 -6.77 -20.54
CA HIS A 307 11.49 -7.72 -20.98
C HIS A 307 11.76 -8.77 -19.89
N PHE A 308 11.45 -10.04 -20.13
CA PHE A 308 11.65 -11.11 -19.15
C PHE A 308 13.02 -11.80 -19.22
N SER A 309 13.71 -11.71 -20.37
CA SER A 309 15.02 -12.35 -20.56
C SER A 309 16.22 -11.55 -20.06
N PHE A 310 16.03 -10.29 -19.66
CA PHE A 310 17.12 -9.43 -19.20
C PHE A 310 17.32 -9.49 -17.68
N ALA A 311 18.55 -9.26 -17.24
CA ALA A 311 18.95 -9.33 -15.83
C ALA A 311 20.14 -8.39 -15.60
N PRO A 312 19.89 -7.09 -15.33
CA PRO A 312 20.94 -6.07 -15.28
C PRO A 312 21.86 -6.25 -14.06
N GLU A 313 23.09 -5.73 -14.19
CA GLU A 313 24.05 -5.68 -13.09
C GLU A 313 23.49 -5.00 -11.83
N GLY A 314 22.59 -4.03 -11.98
CA GLY A 314 21.96 -3.28 -10.89
C GLY A 314 20.98 -4.08 -10.02
N LEU A 315 20.50 -5.24 -10.51
CA LEU A 315 19.50 -6.05 -9.82
C LEU A 315 20.04 -6.50 -8.44
N ASN A 316 19.21 -6.42 -7.40
CA ASN A 316 19.65 -6.71 -6.03
C ASN A 316 20.02 -8.21 -5.87
N HIS A 317 20.76 -8.55 -4.80
CA HIS A 317 21.24 -9.92 -4.60
C HIS A 317 20.09 -10.91 -4.33
N GLU A 318 18.99 -10.44 -3.71
CA GLU A 318 17.78 -11.23 -3.48
C GLU A 318 17.17 -11.70 -4.80
N TRP A 319 16.84 -10.78 -5.70
CA TRP A 319 16.28 -11.08 -7.03
C TRP A 319 17.22 -11.94 -7.88
N LYS A 320 18.54 -11.75 -7.78
CA LYS A 320 19.53 -12.61 -8.46
C LYS A 320 19.62 -14.03 -7.89
N ALA A 321 19.23 -14.23 -6.62
CA ALA A 321 19.24 -15.54 -5.96
C ALA A 321 17.97 -16.36 -6.22
N LEU A 322 16.88 -15.72 -6.64
CA LEU A 322 15.65 -16.39 -7.05
C LEU A 322 15.88 -17.26 -8.29
N SER A 323 15.24 -18.44 -8.31
CA SER A 323 15.10 -19.23 -9.53
C SER A 323 14.36 -18.45 -10.60
N GLU A 324 14.49 -18.89 -11.86
CA GLU A 324 13.79 -18.26 -12.99
C GLU A 324 12.27 -18.26 -12.78
N GLN A 325 11.71 -19.37 -12.30
CA GLN A 325 10.29 -19.52 -12.02
C GLN A 325 9.82 -18.52 -10.94
N GLU A 326 10.53 -18.38 -9.82
CA GLU A 326 10.18 -17.43 -8.75
C GLU A 326 10.28 -15.97 -9.21
N ARG A 327 11.29 -15.64 -10.03
CA ARG A 327 11.46 -14.32 -10.65
C ARG A 327 10.29 -13.95 -11.56
N LEU A 328 9.92 -14.89 -12.45
CA LEU A 328 8.81 -14.70 -13.38
C LEU A 328 7.47 -14.64 -12.62
N GLU A 329 7.26 -15.51 -11.64
CA GLU A 329 6.07 -15.49 -10.76
C GLU A 329 5.90 -14.14 -10.04
N ARG A 330 6.97 -13.56 -9.47
CA ARG A 330 6.93 -12.20 -8.89
C ARG A 330 6.59 -11.14 -9.93
N ALA A 331 7.22 -11.19 -11.10
CA ALA A 331 6.97 -10.24 -12.17
C ALA A 331 5.52 -10.30 -12.69
N VAL A 332 4.95 -11.50 -12.86
CA VAL A 332 3.52 -11.69 -13.20
C VAL A 332 2.62 -11.16 -12.08
N THR A 333 2.94 -11.47 -10.82
CA THR A 333 2.20 -10.96 -9.65
C THR A 333 2.19 -9.43 -9.59
N VAL A 334 3.28 -8.76 -9.97
CA VAL A 334 3.34 -7.29 -10.10
C VAL A 334 2.32 -6.80 -11.14
N MET A 335 2.27 -7.41 -12.32
CA MET A 335 1.35 -7.03 -13.40
C MET A 335 -0.12 -7.25 -12.99
N GLU A 336 -0.43 -8.38 -12.35
CA GLU A 336 -1.76 -8.67 -11.82
C GLU A 336 -2.17 -7.68 -10.72
N ARG A 337 -1.25 -7.28 -9.84
CA ARG A 337 -1.52 -6.29 -8.79
C ARG A 337 -1.68 -4.86 -9.32
N LEU A 338 -1.01 -4.48 -10.40
CA LEU A 338 -1.22 -3.17 -11.06
C LEU A 338 -2.68 -2.99 -11.50
N LEU A 339 -3.37 -4.06 -11.90
CA LEU A 339 -4.80 -4.00 -12.22
C LEU A 339 -5.69 -3.54 -11.05
N GLN A 340 -5.23 -3.59 -9.80
CA GLN A 340 -6.02 -3.11 -8.65
C GLN A 340 -6.23 -1.58 -8.68
N ARG A 341 -5.33 -0.83 -9.33
CA ARG A 341 -5.41 0.65 -9.45
C ARG A 341 -5.52 1.16 -10.88
N PHE A 342 -5.03 0.39 -11.85
CA PHE A 342 -5.04 0.74 -13.26
C PHE A 342 -5.95 -0.19 -14.08
N VAL A 343 -6.24 0.21 -15.32
CA VAL A 343 -6.92 -0.59 -16.34
C VAL A 343 -6.08 -0.58 -17.61
N VAL A 344 -5.94 -1.72 -18.28
CA VAL A 344 -5.22 -1.81 -19.56
C VAL A 344 -5.98 -1.04 -20.65
N THR A 345 -5.28 -0.12 -21.30
CA THR A 345 -5.77 0.59 -22.49
C THR A 345 -5.45 -0.16 -23.77
N GLY A 346 -4.27 -0.79 -23.86
CA GLY A 346 -3.86 -1.63 -24.99
C GLY A 346 -2.47 -2.26 -24.83
N SER A 347 -2.07 -3.10 -25.79
CA SER A 347 -0.74 -3.74 -25.82
C SER A 347 -0.25 -4.04 -27.24
N THR A 348 1.04 -4.33 -27.41
CA THR A 348 1.65 -4.68 -28.71
C THR A 348 1.55 -6.17 -29.06
N ILE A 349 0.97 -7.01 -28.21
CA ILE A 349 0.89 -8.47 -28.42
C ILE A 349 0.30 -8.87 -29.78
N GLU A 350 -0.75 -8.18 -30.25
CA GLU A 350 -1.34 -8.44 -31.57
C GLU A 350 -0.39 -8.05 -32.72
N VAL A 351 0.41 -6.99 -32.54
CA VAL A 351 1.43 -6.58 -33.52
C VAL A 351 2.56 -7.60 -33.58
N TYR A 352 3.06 -8.05 -32.43
CA TYR A 352 4.14 -9.03 -32.35
C TYR A 352 3.68 -10.39 -32.92
N ARG A 353 2.41 -10.77 -32.72
CA ARG A 353 1.83 -11.97 -33.35
C ARG A 353 1.76 -11.89 -34.88
N GLU A 354 1.64 -10.69 -35.46
CA GLU A 354 1.63 -10.51 -36.91
C GLU A 354 2.99 -10.67 -37.56
N ASP A 355 4.06 -10.32 -36.84
CA ASP A 355 5.43 -10.45 -37.34
C ASP A 355 6.07 -11.80 -36.94
N TRP A 356 5.54 -12.47 -35.90
CA TRP A 356 5.90 -13.84 -35.50
C TRP A 356 5.11 -14.90 -36.28
N HIS A 357 5.80 -15.65 -37.13
CA HIS A 357 5.28 -16.75 -37.95
C HIS A 357 5.84 -18.10 -37.46
N PRO A 358 5.27 -18.71 -36.40
CA PRO A 358 5.78 -19.97 -35.85
C PRO A 358 5.83 -21.09 -36.90
N GLU A 359 4.88 -21.11 -37.84
CA GLU A 359 4.84 -22.08 -38.95
C GLU A 359 5.97 -21.92 -39.98
N LYS A 360 6.75 -20.83 -39.94
CA LYS A 360 7.91 -20.56 -40.83
C LYS A 360 9.22 -20.49 -40.06
N GLU A 361 9.20 -19.90 -38.87
CA GLU A 361 10.37 -19.63 -38.03
C GLU A 361 10.69 -20.80 -37.09
N CYS A 362 9.66 -21.57 -36.69
CA CYS A 362 9.74 -22.71 -35.80
C CYS A 362 9.21 -24.00 -36.45
N PRO A 363 9.67 -24.40 -37.66
CA PRO A 363 9.21 -25.62 -38.31
C PRO A 363 9.48 -26.83 -37.41
N ASP A 364 8.56 -27.80 -37.42
CA ASP A 364 8.64 -29.05 -36.66
C ASP A 364 8.90 -28.84 -35.14
N SER A 365 8.27 -27.81 -34.54
CA SER A 365 8.37 -27.49 -33.10
C SER A 365 9.80 -27.22 -32.62
N ASN A 366 10.67 -26.72 -33.50
CA ASN A 366 12.13 -26.71 -33.27
C ASN A 366 12.66 -25.43 -32.59
N CYS A 367 11.81 -24.50 -32.16
CA CYS A 367 12.27 -23.29 -31.45
C CYS A 367 12.63 -23.59 -29.98
N PRO A 368 13.66 -22.92 -29.42
CA PRO A 368 13.89 -22.91 -27.97
C PRO A 368 12.64 -22.39 -27.24
N GLU A 369 12.36 -22.94 -26.06
CA GLU A 369 11.28 -22.43 -25.23
C GLU A 369 11.67 -21.06 -24.62
N PRO A 370 10.85 -20.01 -24.78
CA PRO A 370 11.11 -18.69 -24.21
C PRO A 370 10.80 -18.65 -22.70
N PRO A 371 11.21 -17.60 -21.96
CA PRO A 371 10.94 -17.49 -20.52
C PRO A 371 9.46 -17.71 -20.14
N VAL A 372 8.54 -17.14 -20.93
CA VAL A 372 7.08 -17.25 -20.80
C VAL A 372 6.43 -17.24 -22.19
N HIS A 373 5.34 -18.00 -22.36
CA HIS A 373 4.62 -18.08 -23.64
C HIS A 373 3.16 -18.49 -23.46
N ILE A 374 2.39 -18.29 -24.53
CA ILE A 374 1.13 -18.99 -24.79
C ILE A 374 1.31 -19.89 -26.03
N PRO A 375 0.44 -20.90 -26.28
CA PRO A 375 0.66 -21.93 -27.29
C PRO A 375 0.94 -21.43 -28.72
N SER A 376 0.58 -20.17 -29.03
CA SER A 376 0.76 -19.54 -30.34
C SER A 376 1.81 -18.43 -30.40
N LEU A 377 2.38 -17.99 -29.26
CA LEU A 377 3.20 -16.78 -29.18
C LEU A 377 4.14 -16.76 -27.96
N GLN A 378 5.40 -16.40 -28.18
CA GLN A 378 6.33 -16.07 -27.10
C GLN A 378 5.99 -14.71 -26.48
N LEU A 379 5.99 -14.60 -25.16
CA LEU A 379 5.66 -13.37 -24.41
C LEU A 379 6.88 -12.78 -23.69
N ASN A 380 8.08 -13.00 -24.25
CA ASN A 380 9.34 -12.54 -23.65
C ASN A 380 9.52 -11.02 -23.66
N GLN A 381 9.00 -10.36 -24.70
CA GLN A 381 8.97 -8.91 -24.85
C GLN A 381 7.58 -8.49 -25.36
N PHE A 382 7.07 -7.37 -24.86
CA PHE A 382 5.92 -6.62 -25.40
C PHE A 382 5.82 -5.28 -24.67
N ALA A 383 4.96 -4.39 -25.16
CA ALA A 383 4.56 -3.19 -24.43
C ALA A 383 3.09 -3.22 -24.05
N VAL A 384 2.78 -2.58 -22.92
CA VAL A 384 1.42 -2.46 -22.36
C VAL A 384 1.21 -1.06 -21.82
N SER A 385 0.01 -0.52 -22.09
CA SER A 385 -0.42 0.81 -21.69
C SER A 385 -1.53 0.70 -20.65
N TYR A 386 -1.43 1.44 -19.55
CA TYR A 386 -2.37 1.43 -18.43
C TYR A 386 -2.89 2.85 -18.12
N VAL A 387 -4.18 2.97 -17.80
CA VAL A 387 -4.81 4.22 -17.32
C VAL A 387 -5.32 4.06 -15.88
N HIS A 388 -5.18 5.10 -15.06
CA HIS A 388 -5.65 5.06 -13.68
C HIS A 388 -7.19 5.03 -13.60
N ARG A 389 -7.75 4.10 -12.80
CA ARG A 389 -9.21 3.83 -12.72
C ARG A 389 -10.07 5.07 -12.50
N ASN A 390 -9.65 5.96 -11.60
CA ASN A 390 -10.35 7.21 -11.26
C ASN A 390 -10.58 8.17 -12.46
N LEU A 391 -9.92 7.97 -13.60
CA LEU A 391 -10.08 8.79 -14.81
C LEU A 391 -11.22 8.31 -15.72
N LEU A 392 -11.71 7.09 -15.54
CA LEU A 392 -12.73 6.48 -16.42
C LEU A 392 -14.16 6.93 -16.06
N GLY A 393 -14.33 7.66 -14.95
CA GLY A 393 -15.59 8.26 -14.53
C GLY A 393 -16.55 7.28 -13.83
N PRO A 394 -17.59 7.77 -13.15
CA PRO A 394 -18.47 6.96 -12.31
C PRO A 394 -19.38 6.01 -13.10
N GLY A 395 -19.49 6.19 -14.42
CA GLY A 395 -20.23 5.29 -15.32
C GLY A 395 -19.41 4.10 -15.83
N PHE A 396 -18.09 4.05 -15.56
CA PHE A 396 -17.25 2.90 -15.89
C PHE A 396 -17.59 1.74 -14.94
N VAL A 397 -18.59 0.94 -15.34
CA VAL A 397 -18.72 -0.43 -14.84
C VAL A 397 -17.61 -1.22 -15.51
N GLU A 398 -16.58 -1.55 -14.75
CA GLU A 398 -15.61 -2.54 -15.18
C GLU A 398 -16.36 -3.82 -15.54
N ARG A 399 -16.34 -4.17 -16.83
CA ARG A 399 -16.72 -5.50 -17.29
C ARG A 399 -15.70 -6.41 -16.65
N GLN A 400 -16.10 -7.10 -15.58
CA GLN A 400 -15.17 -7.78 -14.68
C GLN A 400 -14.08 -8.48 -15.49
N PRO A 401 -12.77 -8.17 -15.29
CA PRO A 401 -11.76 -9.13 -15.65
C PRO A 401 -12.17 -10.44 -14.97
N LEU A 402 -12.21 -11.54 -15.72
CA LEU A 402 -12.46 -12.89 -15.20
C LEU A 402 -11.70 -13.00 -13.89
N ALA A 403 -12.44 -13.07 -12.78
CA ALA A 403 -11.90 -12.82 -11.45
C ALA A 403 -10.66 -13.69 -11.28
N ALA A 404 -9.50 -13.04 -11.12
CA ALA A 404 -8.19 -13.69 -11.30
C ALA A 404 -8.21 -15.05 -10.59
N ALA A 405 -8.23 -16.13 -11.39
CA ALA A 405 -8.61 -17.44 -10.89
C ALA A 405 -7.77 -17.75 -9.64
N PRO A 406 -8.38 -18.09 -8.49
CA PRO A 406 -7.65 -18.28 -7.24
C PRO A 406 -6.55 -19.28 -7.51
N ALA A 407 -5.29 -18.83 -7.36
CA ALA A 407 -4.15 -19.42 -8.04
C ALA A 407 -4.11 -20.94 -7.85
N THR A 408 -4.57 -21.68 -8.86
CA THR A 408 -4.71 -23.13 -8.77
C THR A 408 -3.31 -23.71 -8.66
N SER A 409 -3.04 -24.37 -7.54
CA SER A 409 -1.71 -24.85 -7.21
C SER A 409 -1.17 -25.72 -8.33
N ALA A 410 -0.13 -25.22 -9.01
CA ALA A 410 0.62 -26.01 -9.96
C ALA A 410 1.13 -27.29 -9.25
N PRO A 411 1.17 -28.45 -9.94
CA PRO A 411 1.66 -29.67 -9.34
C PRO A 411 3.08 -29.45 -8.79
N ALA A 412 3.30 -29.82 -7.53
CA ALA A 412 4.50 -29.49 -6.78
C ALA A 412 5.77 -30.05 -7.45
N VAL A 413 6.51 -29.18 -8.15
CA VAL A 413 7.91 -29.41 -8.52
C VAL A 413 8.73 -29.29 -7.23
N PRO A 414 9.64 -30.24 -6.93
CA PRO A 414 10.29 -30.29 -5.63
C PRO A 414 11.28 -29.13 -5.44
N ALA A 415 10.98 -28.26 -4.47
CA ALA A 415 11.87 -27.21 -4.01
C ALA A 415 12.59 -27.63 -2.72
N VAL A 416 13.90 -27.39 -2.65
CA VAL A 416 14.61 -26.96 -1.43
C VAL A 416 15.68 -25.92 -1.86
N PRO A 417 15.88 -24.80 -1.14
CA PRO A 417 16.53 -23.60 -1.67
C PRO A 417 17.91 -23.31 -1.01
N ASP A 418 18.51 -22.13 -1.22
CA ASP A 418 18.58 -21.11 -0.14
C ASP A 418 19.50 -19.89 -0.38
N VAL A 419 18.93 -18.72 -0.04
CA VAL A 419 19.34 -17.71 0.97
C VAL A 419 20.85 -17.63 1.35
N PRO A 420 21.44 -16.41 1.55
CA PRO A 420 22.85 -16.24 1.90
C PRO A 420 23.30 -17.09 3.10
N LYS A 421 24.17 -18.04 2.80
CA LYS A 421 24.67 -19.12 3.64
C LYS A 421 24.80 -18.77 5.13
N ALA A 422 23.88 -19.33 5.92
CA ALA A 422 24.23 -19.96 7.19
C ALA A 422 25.46 -20.87 6.99
N PRO A 423 26.30 -21.14 8.02
CA PRO A 423 27.41 -22.07 7.89
C PRO A 423 26.92 -23.37 7.24
N ASN A 424 27.49 -23.70 6.07
CA ASN A 424 26.92 -24.71 5.17
C ASN A 424 26.67 -26.02 5.93
N GLY A 425 25.42 -26.45 5.97
CA GLY A 425 25.05 -27.68 6.68
C GLY A 425 24.61 -27.49 8.13
N VAL A 426 23.88 -26.40 8.46
CA VAL A 426 22.77 -26.59 9.42
C VAL A 426 21.72 -27.39 8.66
N ALA A 427 21.73 -28.71 8.84
CA ALA A 427 20.67 -29.57 8.34
C ALA A 427 19.33 -29.07 8.90
N LEU A 428 18.23 -29.35 8.18
CA LEU A 428 16.93 -29.45 8.85
C LEU A 428 17.15 -30.36 10.07
N PRO A 429 16.88 -29.91 11.30
CA PRO A 429 17.06 -30.75 12.47
C PRO A 429 16.28 -32.05 12.22
N ALA A 430 16.91 -33.20 12.48
CA ALA A 430 16.17 -34.45 12.48
C ALA A 430 14.99 -34.31 13.45
N PRO A 431 13.81 -34.92 13.20
CA PRO A 431 12.63 -34.75 14.04
C PRO A 431 12.92 -34.95 15.53
N GLY A 432 13.13 -33.84 16.25
CA GLY A 432 13.58 -33.83 17.65
C GLY A 432 14.65 -32.79 17.99
N GLU A 433 15.48 -32.36 17.03
CA GLU A 433 16.51 -31.34 17.28
C GLU A 433 15.97 -29.90 17.10
N LEU A 434 16.62 -28.94 17.75
CA LEU A 434 16.35 -27.51 17.59
C LEU A 434 17.38 -26.89 16.62
N PRO A 435 17.05 -25.81 15.89
CA PRO A 435 18.03 -25.05 15.12
C PRO A 435 19.21 -24.66 16.02
N THR A 436 20.43 -25.08 15.66
CA THR A 436 21.63 -24.96 16.52
C THR A 436 22.21 -23.54 16.58
N GLN A 437 21.38 -22.50 16.49
CA GLN A 437 21.80 -21.17 16.90
C GLN A 437 22.10 -21.20 18.41
N PRO A 438 23.15 -20.50 18.88
CA PRO A 438 23.37 -20.38 20.31
C PRO A 438 22.11 -19.77 20.92
N LEU A 439 21.45 -20.52 21.81
CA LEU A 439 20.30 -20.05 22.57
C LEU A 439 20.69 -18.69 23.15
N ALA A 440 19.84 -17.68 22.96
CA ALA A 440 20.06 -16.37 23.55
C ALA A 440 20.37 -16.58 25.04
N PRO A 441 21.43 -15.94 25.59
CA PRO A 441 21.87 -16.20 26.95
C PRO A 441 20.67 -16.06 27.89
N ASP A 442 20.51 -17.04 28.80
CA ASP A 442 19.32 -17.16 29.67
C ASP A 442 18.93 -15.79 30.22
N CYS A 443 17.87 -15.22 29.67
CA CYS A 443 17.36 -13.94 30.12
C CYS A 443 16.68 -14.17 31.48
N GLU A 444 17.05 -13.35 32.46
CA GLU A 444 16.36 -13.33 33.74
C GLU A 444 15.14 -12.42 33.63
N PHE A 445 14.01 -12.86 34.20
CA PHE A 445 12.81 -12.04 34.27
C PHE A 445 13.03 -10.90 35.26
N GLU A 446 13.44 -9.72 34.77
CA GLU A 446 13.99 -8.60 35.57
C GLU A 446 13.12 -8.15 36.75
N CYS A 447 11.80 -8.41 36.70
CA CYS A 447 10.82 -7.89 37.66
C CYS A 447 10.21 -8.95 38.60
N LEU A 448 10.71 -10.18 38.69
CA LEU A 448 10.25 -11.13 39.71
C LEU A 448 10.84 -10.80 41.10
N PRO A 449 10.06 -10.84 42.19
CA PRO A 449 8.66 -11.29 42.31
C PRO A 449 7.60 -10.18 42.16
N ASN A 450 8.00 -8.93 41.92
CA ASN A 450 7.14 -7.75 42.09
C ASN A 450 6.18 -7.47 40.92
N CYS A 451 6.46 -7.94 39.70
CA CYS A 451 5.55 -7.84 38.55
C CYS A 451 4.57 -9.01 38.50
N GLY A 452 3.55 -8.98 39.37
CA GLY A 452 2.47 -9.96 39.38
C GLY A 452 1.64 -9.94 38.09
N GLY A 453 1.75 -10.99 37.28
CA GLY A 453 0.85 -11.32 36.16
C GLY A 453 0.66 -10.28 35.05
N SER A 454 1.40 -9.18 35.07
CA SER A 454 1.14 -7.99 34.24
C SER A 454 2.16 -7.84 33.10
N ALA A 455 1.81 -7.03 32.10
CA ALA A 455 2.72 -6.55 31.06
C ALA A 455 3.97 -5.87 31.64
N ARG A 456 5.10 -5.95 30.93
CA ARG A 456 6.41 -5.53 31.42
C ARG A 456 7.10 -4.55 30.47
N PRO A 457 7.78 -3.52 31.00
CA PRO A 457 8.65 -2.66 30.20
C PRO A 457 9.94 -3.37 29.80
N GLY A 458 10.70 -2.76 28.89
CA GLY A 458 11.99 -3.31 28.42
C GLY A 458 11.85 -4.40 27.35
N LYS A 459 12.96 -5.09 27.07
CA LYS A 459 13.01 -6.17 26.09
C LYS A 459 12.37 -7.43 26.69
N PRO A 460 11.32 -8.01 26.09
CA PRO A 460 10.67 -9.21 26.65
C PRO A 460 11.63 -10.41 26.64
N CYS A 461 11.78 -11.05 27.80
CA CYS A 461 12.50 -12.30 27.93
C CYS A 461 11.66 -13.46 27.40
N ILE A 462 11.93 -13.86 26.16
CA ILE A 462 11.27 -15.00 25.51
C ILE A 462 12.24 -16.18 25.48
N ARG A 463 12.05 -17.13 26.39
CA ARG A 463 12.88 -18.32 26.43
C ARG A 463 12.47 -19.30 25.32
N PRO A 464 13.43 -19.85 24.57
CA PRO A 464 13.15 -20.87 23.56
C PRO A 464 12.59 -22.14 24.23
N ALA A 465 11.75 -22.88 23.50
CA ALA A 465 11.28 -24.17 23.95
C ALA A 465 12.46 -25.14 24.11
N LYS A 466 12.43 -25.96 25.17
CA LYS A 466 13.45 -27.02 25.39
C LYS A 466 13.45 -28.11 24.32
N ILE A 467 12.30 -28.29 23.66
CA ILE A 467 12.03 -29.24 22.57
C ILE A 467 11.12 -28.50 21.60
N TRP A 468 11.34 -28.62 20.29
CA TRP A 468 10.44 -28.03 19.29
C TRP A 468 9.00 -28.57 19.48
N PRO A 469 7.98 -27.72 19.57
CA PRO A 469 6.64 -28.18 19.99
C PRO A 469 5.66 -28.46 18.85
N TYR A 470 5.99 -28.05 17.63
CA TYR A 470 5.07 -28.08 16.49
C TYR A 470 5.41 -29.22 15.50
N LYS A 471 4.38 -29.73 14.82
CA LYS A 471 4.51 -30.77 13.76
C LYS A 471 5.35 -30.31 12.57
N THR A 472 5.39 -28.99 12.34
CA THR A 472 6.05 -28.34 11.20
C THR A 472 6.93 -27.18 11.67
N TYR A 473 7.83 -26.74 10.79
CA TYR A 473 8.61 -25.52 10.92
C TYR A 473 8.53 -24.75 9.60
N THR A 474 7.98 -23.55 9.63
CA THR A 474 7.81 -22.68 8.47
C THR A 474 8.67 -21.44 8.64
N HIS A 475 9.76 -21.32 7.87
CA HIS A 475 10.75 -20.25 8.05
C HIS A 475 10.14 -18.84 8.09
N TRP A 476 9.22 -18.52 7.16
CA TRP A 476 8.59 -17.19 7.13
C TRP A 476 7.79 -16.87 8.40
N ARG A 477 7.22 -17.88 9.09
CA ARG A 477 6.55 -17.69 10.38
C ARG A 477 7.55 -17.34 11.48
N SER A 478 8.71 -18.01 11.49
CA SER A 478 9.79 -17.66 12.42
C SER A 478 10.33 -16.25 12.19
N GLU A 479 10.53 -15.86 10.94
CA GLU A 479 11.04 -14.54 10.55
C GLU A 479 10.07 -13.41 10.95
N LEU A 480 8.77 -13.59 10.70
CA LEU A 480 7.74 -12.66 11.14
C LEU A 480 7.66 -12.58 12.66
N GLY A 481 7.87 -13.67 13.39
CA GLY A 481 7.92 -13.66 14.86
C GLY A 481 9.09 -12.85 15.41
N GLU A 482 10.29 -12.99 14.86
CA GLU A 482 11.45 -12.17 15.25
C GLU A 482 11.23 -10.67 14.92
N ARG A 483 10.56 -10.39 13.80
CA ARG A 483 10.15 -9.01 13.45
C ARG A 483 9.13 -8.45 14.43
N ILE A 484 8.17 -9.24 14.90
CA ILE A 484 7.24 -8.84 15.98
C ILE A 484 8.02 -8.59 17.29
N LEU A 485 8.92 -9.48 17.71
CA LEU A 485 9.73 -9.27 18.92
C LEU A 485 10.49 -7.94 18.87
N LYS A 486 11.06 -7.60 17.71
CA LYS A 486 11.72 -6.32 17.47
C LYS A 486 10.74 -5.14 17.45
N ALA A 487 9.54 -5.32 16.90
CA ALA A 487 8.47 -4.30 16.85
C ALA A 487 7.88 -3.96 18.23
N VAL A 488 8.06 -4.83 19.23
CA VAL A 488 7.58 -4.66 20.61
C VAL A 488 8.70 -4.60 21.65
N GLU A 489 9.96 -4.48 21.23
CA GLU A 489 11.08 -4.28 22.15
C GLU A 489 10.89 -2.96 22.92
N GLY A 490 10.73 -3.05 24.24
CA GLY A 490 10.51 -1.91 25.12
C GLY A 490 11.70 -0.96 25.08
N THR A 491 11.56 0.10 24.31
CA THR A 491 12.62 1.06 23.95
C THR A 491 12.47 2.40 24.68
N VAL A 492 11.49 2.52 25.58
CA VAL A 492 11.40 3.60 26.55
C VAL A 492 12.04 3.16 27.86
N SER A 493 13.01 3.92 28.34
CA SER A 493 13.62 3.73 29.66
C SER A 493 12.72 4.24 30.79
N GLU A 494 12.99 3.79 32.03
CA GLU A 494 12.27 4.28 33.20
C GLU A 494 12.47 5.80 33.41
N GLU A 495 13.66 6.32 33.12
CA GLU A 495 13.98 7.76 33.16
C GLU A 495 13.14 8.55 32.15
N GLU A 496 13.10 8.11 30.88
CA GLU A 496 12.28 8.75 29.84
C GLU A 496 10.79 8.74 30.18
N CYS A 497 10.30 7.70 30.86
CA CYS A 497 8.91 7.61 31.31
C CYS A 497 8.61 8.26 32.67
N GLY A 498 9.61 8.66 33.46
CA GLY A 498 9.40 9.06 34.85
C GLY A 498 8.78 7.93 35.71
N GLY A 499 9.14 6.68 35.41
CA GLY A 499 8.55 5.48 36.00
C GLY A 499 7.38 4.88 35.21
N PHE A 500 7.09 3.61 35.48
CA PHE A 500 5.95 2.89 34.90
C PHE A 500 4.84 2.65 35.93
N HIS A 501 3.64 2.33 35.46
CA HIS A 501 2.55 1.74 36.23
C HIS A 501 2.02 0.54 35.46
N LEU A 502 1.99 -0.62 36.11
CA LEU A 502 1.75 -1.93 35.49
C LEU A 502 0.47 -2.52 36.06
N VAL A 503 -0.53 -2.77 35.21
CA VAL A 503 -1.82 -3.35 35.61
C VAL A 503 -2.34 -4.21 34.46
N GLY A 504 -2.49 -5.51 34.70
CA GLY A 504 -2.98 -6.45 33.70
C GLY A 504 -2.13 -6.37 32.43
N ASP A 505 -2.77 -6.24 31.28
CA ASP A 505 -2.12 -6.29 29.98
C ASP A 505 -1.45 -4.95 29.54
N HIS A 506 -1.35 -3.95 30.42
CA HIS A 506 -0.90 -2.58 30.05
C HIS A 506 0.31 -2.04 30.83
N VAL A 507 1.16 -1.27 30.13
CA VAL A 507 2.35 -0.58 30.69
C VAL A 507 2.25 0.92 30.49
N PHE A 508 1.68 1.60 31.49
CA PHE A 508 1.46 3.04 31.48
C PHE A 508 2.74 3.82 31.80
N CYS A 509 3.20 4.63 30.85
CA CYS A 509 4.33 5.53 30.99
C CYS A 509 3.94 6.79 31.78
N LYS A 510 4.44 6.99 33.02
CA LYS A 510 3.93 8.04 33.92
C LYS A 510 4.00 9.46 33.34
N LYS A 511 5.08 9.81 32.63
CA LYS A 511 5.25 11.08 31.89
C LYS A 511 4.20 11.25 30.80
N ALA A 512 3.84 10.16 30.11
CA ALA A 512 2.74 10.18 29.16
C ALA A 512 1.38 10.41 29.86
N MET A 513 1.13 9.82 31.02
CA MET A 513 -0.18 9.91 31.69
C MET A 513 -0.51 11.24 32.39
N GLN A 514 0.37 12.26 32.31
CA GLN A 514 0.20 13.53 33.04
C GLN A 514 -0.98 14.43 32.59
N ARG A 515 -1.63 14.16 31.45
CA ARG A 515 -2.73 15.00 30.93
C ARG A 515 -4.10 14.43 31.30
N GLN A 516 -4.84 15.20 32.10
CA GLN A 516 -6.23 14.91 32.50
C GLN A 516 -7.27 15.58 31.58
N ASP A 517 -6.85 16.56 30.77
CA ASP A 517 -7.68 17.28 29.80
C ASP A 517 -7.81 16.54 28.44
N ALA A 518 -7.12 15.41 28.31
CA ALA A 518 -7.19 14.52 27.16
C ALA A 518 -8.43 13.61 27.22
N LEU A 519 -8.68 12.88 26.13
CA LEU A 519 -9.76 11.90 26.04
C LEU A 519 -9.19 10.48 25.93
N ALA A 520 -9.81 9.51 26.60
CA ALA A 520 -9.52 8.09 26.38
C ALA A 520 -10.54 7.49 25.41
N LEU A 521 -10.07 6.80 24.36
CA LEU A 521 -10.89 6.06 23.40
C LEU A 521 -10.51 4.57 23.47
N SER A 522 -11.48 3.71 23.72
CA SER A 522 -11.32 2.26 23.83
C SER A 522 -12.23 1.54 22.83
N TYR A 523 -11.67 0.62 22.05
CA TYR A 523 -12.37 -0.17 21.02
C TYR A 523 -12.10 -1.67 21.21
N GLY A 524 -13.14 -2.48 20.99
CA GLY A 524 -13.15 -3.89 21.39
C GLY A 524 -13.29 -3.94 22.91
N ILE A 525 -14.48 -4.27 23.41
CA ILE A 525 -14.73 -4.31 24.85
C ILE A 525 -15.64 -5.50 25.15
N GLU A 526 -15.06 -6.49 25.83
CA GLU A 526 -15.76 -7.67 26.31
C GLU A 526 -16.65 -7.35 27.55
N GLU A 527 -16.67 -8.25 28.53
CA GLU A 527 -17.47 -8.09 29.76
C GLU A 527 -16.97 -6.92 30.65
N GLY A 528 -15.69 -6.53 30.52
CA GLY A 528 -15.09 -5.39 31.22
C GLY A 528 -14.00 -4.68 30.39
N ASP A 529 -13.54 -3.53 30.88
CA ASP A 529 -12.43 -2.76 30.29
C ASP A 529 -11.54 -2.19 31.40
N LEU A 530 -10.55 -2.99 31.81
CA LEU A 530 -9.63 -2.61 32.89
C LEU A 530 -8.78 -1.39 32.50
N TRP A 531 -8.46 -1.21 31.21
CA TRP A 531 -7.74 -0.03 30.72
C TRP A 531 -8.56 1.24 30.97
N SER A 532 -9.82 1.27 30.56
CA SER A 532 -10.70 2.43 30.78
C SER A 532 -10.99 2.70 32.26
N GLU A 533 -11.06 1.65 33.09
CA GLU A 533 -11.15 1.81 34.55
C GLU A 533 -9.88 2.45 35.13
N MET A 534 -8.68 2.06 34.68
CA MET A 534 -7.43 2.73 35.09
C MET A 534 -7.36 4.17 34.60
N MET A 535 -7.78 4.44 33.35
CA MET A 535 -7.88 5.81 32.80
C MET A 535 -8.80 6.70 33.65
N SER A 536 -9.94 6.18 34.08
CA SER A 536 -10.88 6.88 34.95
C SER A 536 -10.36 7.04 36.39
N ASN A 537 -9.91 5.96 37.02
CA ASN A 537 -9.78 5.90 38.48
C ASN A 537 -8.38 6.29 38.97
N ILE A 538 -7.34 6.10 38.14
CA ILE A 538 -5.96 6.48 38.48
C ILE A 538 -5.58 7.78 37.80
N TRP A 539 -5.90 7.92 36.51
CA TRP A 539 -5.47 9.06 35.70
C TRP A 539 -6.51 10.19 35.64
N HIS A 540 -7.75 9.94 36.05
CA HIS A 540 -8.87 10.89 36.02
C HIS A 540 -9.14 11.47 34.62
N VAL A 541 -9.09 10.59 33.62
CA VAL A 541 -9.40 10.84 32.21
C VAL A 541 -10.76 10.20 31.88
N PRO A 542 -11.72 10.93 31.28
CA PRO A 542 -13.01 10.36 30.90
C PRO A 542 -12.86 9.40 29.70
N PRO A 543 -13.32 8.14 29.79
CA PRO A 543 -13.24 7.19 28.67
C PRO A 543 -14.49 7.17 27.81
N ARG A 544 -14.30 6.85 26.52
CA ARG A 544 -15.35 6.48 25.58
C ARG A 544 -15.14 5.04 25.13
N LEU A 545 -16.19 4.25 25.33
CA LEU A 545 -16.22 2.81 25.18
C LEU A 545 -16.96 2.48 23.88
N TYR A 546 -16.28 1.84 22.92
CA TYR A 546 -16.81 1.50 21.61
C TYR A 546 -16.82 -0.01 21.42
N ASP A 547 -18.00 -0.60 21.48
CA ASP A 547 -18.18 -2.01 21.13
C ASP A 547 -19.56 -2.28 20.52
N CYS A 548 -19.56 -3.04 19.43
CA CYS A 548 -20.75 -3.39 18.66
C CYS A 548 -21.17 -4.87 18.75
N PHE A 549 -20.33 -5.76 19.27
CA PHE A 549 -20.55 -7.22 19.31
C PHE A 549 -20.99 -7.70 20.69
N GLN A 550 -20.38 -7.20 21.76
CA GLN A 550 -20.66 -7.56 23.14
C GLN A 550 -22.13 -7.39 23.50
N ASP A 551 -22.74 -8.31 24.23
CA ASP A 551 -24.10 -8.10 24.75
C ASP A 551 -24.07 -7.12 25.93
N PRO A 552 -24.79 -5.97 25.87
CA PRO A 552 -24.87 -5.08 27.03
C PRO A 552 -25.41 -5.77 28.29
N ARG A 553 -26.17 -6.86 28.16
CA ARG A 553 -26.68 -7.61 29.32
C ARG A 553 -25.58 -8.29 30.13
N THR A 554 -24.47 -8.69 29.50
CA THR A 554 -23.33 -9.36 30.15
C THR A 554 -22.19 -8.41 30.50
N SER A 555 -22.10 -7.23 29.85
CA SER A 555 -21.09 -6.21 30.14
C SER A 555 -21.67 -5.03 30.96
N PRO A 556 -21.36 -4.93 32.28
CA PRO A 556 -21.78 -3.80 33.12
C PRO A 556 -21.37 -2.41 32.61
N PRO A 557 -20.16 -2.18 32.05
CA PRO A 557 -19.85 -0.89 31.44
C PRO A 557 -20.71 -0.65 30.19
N MET A 558 -20.81 -1.61 29.25
CA MET A 558 -21.57 -1.40 28.00
C MET A 558 -23.09 -1.24 28.19
N SER A 559 -23.65 -1.69 29.32
CA SER A 559 -25.05 -1.39 29.70
C SER A 559 -25.23 -0.08 30.49
N GLY A 560 -24.17 0.66 30.80
CA GLY A 560 -24.22 1.85 31.65
C GLY A 560 -24.56 1.53 33.12
N LYS A 561 -24.37 0.28 33.56
CA LYS A 561 -24.69 -0.19 34.92
C LYS A 561 -23.51 -0.11 35.87
N ALA A 562 -22.28 -0.12 35.37
CA ALA A 562 -21.10 0.16 36.18
C ALA A 562 -21.22 1.58 36.76
N PRO A 563 -21.05 1.80 38.08
CA PRO A 563 -21.12 3.12 38.70
C PRO A 563 -20.25 4.13 37.95
N ASN A 564 -20.84 5.28 37.63
CA ASN A 564 -20.30 6.27 36.70
C ASN A 564 -20.20 7.64 37.40
N ALA A 565 -19.09 8.34 37.21
CA ALA A 565 -18.79 9.62 37.86
C ALA A 565 -18.94 9.57 39.40
N THR A 566 -18.50 8.47 40.03
CA THR A 566 -18.65 8.27 41.49
C THR A 566 -17.84 9.26 42.32
N GLY A 567 -16.85 9.93 41.73
CA GLY A 567 -15.94 10.84 42.39
C GLY A 567 -14.71 10.14 42.98
N ARG A 568 -13.67 10.93 43.23
CA ARG A 568 -12.33 10.44 43.53
C ARG A 568 -12.26 9.62 44.83
N GLY A 569 -11.78 8.39 44.75
CA GLY A 569 -11.66 7.44 45.85
C GLY A 569 -12.95 6.71 46.23
N ASN A 570 -14.05 6.87 45.46
CA ASN A 570 -15.36 6.31 45.81
C ASN A 570 -15.67 4.98 45.09
N CYS A 571 -14.79 4.49 44.21
CA CYS A 571 -14.96 3.18 43.61
C CYS A 571 -14.66 2.05 44.61
N PRO A 572 -15.51 1.00 44.70
CA PRO A 572 -15.18 -0.19 45.49
C PRO A 572 -13.95 -0.88 44.90
N ARG A 573 -13.22 -1.63 45.73
CA ARG A 573 -12.07 -2.42 45.27
C ARG A 573 -12.49 -3.62 44.42
N ASP A 574 -13.68 -4.14 44.67
CA ASP A 574 -14.20 -5.37 44.10
C ASP A 574 -15.39 -5.06 43.17
N GLY A 575 -15.10 -4.77 41.89
CA GLY A 575 -16.10 -4.61 40.83
C GLY A 575 -15.92 -3.38 39.93
N HIS A 576 -16.43 -3.47 38.71
CA HIS A 576 -16.37 -2.41 37.69
C HIS A 576 -16.92 -1.09 38.19
N CYS A 577 -16.11 -0.02 38.15
CA CYS A 577 -16.52 1.32 38.57
C CYS A 577 -15.67 2.41 37.93
N TYR A 578 -16.27 3.58 37.70
CA TYR A 578 -15.65 4.73 37.05
C TYR A 578 -15.82 5.99 37.90
N GLU A 579 -14.73 6.50 38.46
CA GLU A 579 -14.67 7.79 39.16
C GLU A 579 -14.95 8.99 38.24
N MET A 580 -14.61 8.87 36.95
CA MET A 580 -14.86 9.86 35.90
C MET A 580 -16.07 9.50 35.04
N PRO A 581 -16.75 10.48 34.40
CA PRO A 581 -17.81 10.19 33.44
C PRO A 581 -17.33 9.37 32.24
N TYR A 582 -17.90 8.17 32.03
CA TYR A 582 -17.74 7.40 30.80
C TYR A 582 -18.95 7.49 29.86
N GLN A 583 -18.72 7.22 28.58
CA GLN A 583 -19.75 7.17 27.53
C GLN A 583 -19.64 5.87 26.73
N VAL A 584 -20.76 5.25 26.35
CA VAL A 584 -20.80 3.99 25.58
C VAL A 584 -21.37 4.20 24.18
N PHE A 585 -20.80 3.52 23.20
CA PHE A 585 -21.18 3.60 21.80
C PHE A 585 -21.29 2.20 21.18
N ARG A 586 -22.46 1.90 20.60
CA ARG A 586 -22.72 0.65 19.86
C ARG A 586 -22.24 0.74 18.41
N VAL A 587 -20.94 0.98 18.27
CA VAL A 587 -20.27 1.27 17.00
C VAL A 587 -18.92 0.56 17.00
N CYS A 588 -18.66 -0.24 15.96
CA CYS A 588 -17.38 -0.86 15.70
C CYS A 588 -16.40 0.18 15.14
N LEU A 589 -15.11 -0.05 15.37
CA LEU A 589 -14.06 0.60 14.58
C LEU A 589 -14.02 -0.03 13.18
N GLY A 590 -13.83 0.75 12.11
CA GLY A 590 -13.69 0.20 10.76
C GLY A 590 -13.13 1.18 9.73
N PRO A 591 -12.61 0.71 8.59
CA PRO A 591 -11.86 1.56 7.64
C PRO A 591 -12.72 2.57 6.85
N ARG A 592 -14.03 2.60 7.08
CA ARG A 592 -14.97 3.56 6.49
C ARG A 592 -16.28 3.53 7.27
N LYS A 593 -17.04 4.63 7.18
CA LYS A 593 -18.40 4.68 7.70
C LYS A 593 -19.29 3.68 6.96
N ALA A 594 -19.89 2.74 7.67
CA ALA A 594 -20.71 1.67 7.07
C ALA A 594 -21.73 1.09 8.05
N THR A 595 -22.65 0.28 7.54
CA THR A 595 -23.43 -0.66 8.35
C THR A 595 -23.35 -2.03 7.70
N LEU A 596 -22.78 -3.00 8.41
CA LEU A 596 -22.51 -4.36 7.93
C LEU A 596 -23.12 -5.33 8.93
N ASN A 597 -23.91 -6.30 8.48
CA ASN A 597 -24.60 -7.29 9.32
C ASN A 597 -25.41 -6.67 10.49
N GLY A 598 -25.91 -5.44 10.33
CA GLY A 598 -26.63 -4.69 11.37
C GLY A 598 -25.75 -3.87 12.32
N HIS A 599 -24.43 -4.08 12.31
CA HIS A 599 -23.47 -3.33 13.13
C HIS A 599 -23.02 -2.06 12.39
N LYS A 600 -22.90 -0.95 13.12
CA LYS A 600 -22.39 0.32 12.58
C LYS A 600 -20.88 0.37 12.72
N TYR A 601 -20.19 0.82 11.67
CA TYR A 601 -18.74 1.03 11.65
C TYR A 601 -18.45 2.51 11.42
N GLU A 602 -17.51 3.07 12.18
CA GLU A 602 -17.00 4.44 12.01
C GLU A 602 -15.46 4.45 11.96
N PRO A 603 -14.83 5.32 11.15
CA PRO A 603 -13.38 5.38 11.03
C PRO A 603 -12.75 6.15 12.18
N LEU A 604 -11.55 5.72 12.60
CA LEU A 604 -10.78 6.37 13.68
C LEU A 604 -10.56 7.87 13.44
N GLU A 605 -10.44 8.27 12.18
CA GLU A 605 -10.31 9.68 11.78
C GLU A 605 -11.50 10.54 12.23
N GLU A 606 -12.74 10.04 12.15
CA GLU A 606 -13.92 10.79 12.63
C GLU A 606 -13.86 11.00 14.16
N HIS A 607 -13.29 10.07 14.91
CA HIS A 607 -13.17 10.16 16.37
C HIS A 607 -11.99 11.04 16.82
N LEU A 608 -10.94 11.11 16.00
CA LEU A 608 -9.79 12.01 16.16
C LEU A 608 -10.04 13.43 15.58
N ALA A 609 -11.10 13.63 14.78
CA ALA A 609 -11.41 14.92 14.19
C ALA A 609 -11.57 16.02 15.25
N GLY A 610 -10.98 17.19 14.98
CA GLY A 610 -10.99 18.33 15.91
C GLY A 610 -10.16 18.17 17.18
N ARG A 611 -9.49 17.03 17.42
CA ARG A 611 -8.58 16.86 18.57
C ARG A 611 -7.29 17.64 18.38
N GLY A 612 -6.76 18.13 19.48
CA GLY A 612 -5.48 18.84 19.52
C GLY A 612 -4.28 17.87 19.51
N PRO A 613 -3.05 18.39 19.41
CA PRO A 613 -1.85 17.55 19.51
C PRO A 613 -1.79 16.82 20.86
N LEU A 614 -1.46 15.53 20.80
CA LEU A 614 -1.20 14.65 21.94
C LEU A 614 -2.29 14.77 23.04
N SER A 615 -3.56 14.81 22.62
CA SER A 615 -4.76 14.98 23.48
C SER A 615 -5.68 13.75 23.51
N THR A 616 -5.22 12.61 23.01
CA THR A 616 -5.99 11.37 22.97
C THR A 616 -5.14 10.18 23.41
N TYR A 617 -5.62 9.43 24.39
CA TYR A 617 -5.14 8.08 24.70
C TYR A 617 -6.02 7.09 23.93
N LEU A 618 -5.44 6.04 23.36
CA LEU A 618 -6.10 5.16 22.40
C LEU A 618 -5.83 3.70 22.74
N LYS A 619 -6.87 2.91 22.99
CA LYS A 619 -6.82 1.45 23.13
C LYS A 619 -7.62 0.77 22.02
N ILE A 620 -7.04 -0.20 21.32
CA ILE A 620 -7.71 -0.93 20.22
C ILE A 620 -7.40 -2.43 20.35
N ASP A 621 -8.42 -3.29 20.32
CA ASP A 621 -8.22 -4.72 20.09
C ASP A 621 -8.19 -4.99 18.59
N VAL A 622 -7.15 -5.69 18.14
CA VAL A 622 -6.74 -5.74 16.74
C VAL A 622 -6.77 -7.19 16.27
N GLU A 623 -7.97 -7.63 15.88
CA GLU A 623 -8.30 -9.02 15.54
C GLU A 623 -8.81 -9.21 14.10
N GLY A 624 -9.08 -8.14 13.35
CA GLY A 624 -9.42 -8.27 11.94
C GLY A 624 -9.45 -6.96 11.17
N SER A 625 -10.56 -6.23 11.27
CA SER A 625 -10.80 -5.04 10.42
C SER A 625 -9.91 -3.84 10.82
N GLU A 626 -9.44 -3.87 12.06
CA GLU A 626 -8.73 -2.82 12.78
C GLU A 626 -7.30 -2.70 12.26
N TRP A 627 -6.74 -3.79 11.72
CA TRP A 627 -5.51 -3.75 10.93
C TRP A 627 -5.61 -2.77 9.74
N ARG A 628 -6.76 -2.71 9.05
CA ARG A 628 -6.99 -1.73 7.97
C ARG A 628 -7.14 -0.30 8.53
N VAL A 629 -7.64 -0.16 9.76
CA VAL A 629 -7.78 1.13 10.44
C VAL A 629 -6.42 1.68 10.89
N LEU A 630 -5.54 0.82 11.39
CA LEU A 630 -4.16 1.19 11.75
C LEU A 630 -3.35 1.65 10.52
N GLU A 631 -3.56 1.06 9.34
CA GLU A 631 -2.93 1.55 8.10
C GLU A 631 -3.37 2.96 7.71
N GLN A 632 -4.67 3.25 7.82
CA GLN A 632 -5.25 4.58 7.55
C GLN A 632 -4.82 5.62 8.60
N PHE A 633 -4.70 5.18 9.86
CA PHE A 633 -4.10 5.99 10.91
C PHE A 633 -2.64 6.35 10.58
N LEU A 634 -1.86 5.35 10.16
CA LEU A 634 -0.46 5.48 9.74
C LEU A 634 -0.25 6.19 8.40
N SER A 635 -1.30 6.52 7.65
CA SER A 635 -1.21 7.39 6.46
C SER A 635 -1.50 8.87 6.77
N SER A 636 -1.77 9.22 8.03
CA SER A 636 -2.13 10.59 8.43
C SER A 636 -1.30 11.08 9.62
N GLU A 637 -0.23 11.83 9.33
CA GLU A 637 0.57 12.56 10.33
C GLU A 637 -0.28 13.42 11.27
N ALA A 638 -1.38 13.99 10.76
CA ALA A 638 -2.33 14.77 11.56
C ALA A 638 -3.07 13.91 12.60
N ASN A 639 -3.43 12.67 12.26
CA ASN A 639 -4.03 11.72 13.21
C ASN A 639 -2.98 11.21 14.21
N ILE A 640 -1.79 10.83 13.75
CA ILE A 640 -0.67 10.40 14.59
C ILE A 640 -0.30 11.48 15.61
N ALA A 641 -0.25 12.76 15.20
CA ALA A 641 0.07 13.87 16.08
C ALA A 641 -0.98 14.15 17.19
N ARG A 642 -2.21 13.63 17.06
CA ARG A 642 -3.27 13.75 18.09
C ARG A 642 -3.15 12.68 19.18
N VAL A 643 -2.60 11.52 18.84
CA VAL A 643 -2.51 10.34 19.72
C VAL A 643 -1.27 10.42 20.62
N ARG A 644 -1.49 10.23 21.92
CA ARG A 644 -0.52 10.40 23.02
C ARG A 644 0.10 9.06 23.44
N THR A 645 -0.75 8.06 23.67
CA THR A 645 -0.38 6.64 23.79
C THR A 645 -1.27 5.82 22.86
N LEU A 646 -0.76 4.68 22.43
CA LEU A 646 -1.51 3.65 21.72
C LEU A 646 -1.29 2.32 22.46
N ASP A 647 -2.34 1.81 23.08
CA ASP A 647 -2.39 0.49 23.69
C ASP A 647 -3.12 -0.45 22.73
N MET A 648 -2.60 -1.65 22.52
CA MET A 648 -3.17 -2.62 21.58
C MET A 648 -3.21 -4.00 22.21
N GLU A 649 -4.35 -4.69 22.12
CA GLU A 649 -4.37 -6.15 22.15
C GLU A 649 -4.29 -6.65 20.70
N VAL A 650 -3.36 -7.53 20.41
CA VAL A 650 -2.98 -7.92 19.05
C VAL A 650 -3.26 -9.40 18.86
N HIS A 651 -4.09 -9.72 17.87
CA HIS A 651 -4.42 -11.09 17.48
C HIS A 651 -3.98 -11.36 16.04
N PHE A 652 -3.04 -12.30 15.86
CA PHE A 652 -2.53 -12.73 14.57
C PHE A 652 -3.28 -13.96 14.05
N GLY A 653 -3.55 -13.99 12.75
CA GLY A 653 -4.23 -15.12 12.09
C GLY A 653 -5.75 -15.15 12.25
N TYR A 654 -6.33 -14.23 13.03
CA TYR A 654 -7.73 -13.86 12.95
C TYR A 654 -7.95 -12.92 11.75
N GLY A 655 -9.02 -13.18 11.01
CA GLY A 655 -9.40 -12.50 9.78
C GLY A 655 -10.71 -13.07 9.29
N ALA A 656 -11.45 -12.32 8.46
CA ALA A 656 -12.65 -12.85 7.82
C ALA A 656 -12.29 -14.09 6.99
N GLU A 657 -13.16 -15.12 6.97
CA GLU A 657 -12.90 -16.39 6.25
C GLU A 657 -12.59 -16.21 4.75
N SER A 658 -12.91 -15.04 4.18
CA SER A 658 -12.60 -14.62 2.82
C SER A 658 -11.14 -14.21 2.55
N ASP A 659 -10.29 -14.02 3.56
CA ASP A 659 -8.86 -13.70 3.35
C ASP A 659 -8.09 -15.01 3.05
N GLU A 660 -8.25 -15.52 1.82
CA GLU A 660 -7.75 -16.82 1.35
C GLU A 660 -6.21 -17.01 1.44
N ASN A 661 -5.44 -15.95 1.72
CA ASN A 661 -3.99 -16.03 1.91
C ASN A 661 -3.55 -15.49 3.29
N LYS A 662 -3.64 -16.37 4.30
CA LYS A 662 -3.25 -16.07 5.69
C LYS A 662 -1.79 -15.59 5.84
N GLY A 663 -0.88 -16.04 4.97
CA GLY A 663 0.53 -15.61 5.01
C GLY A 663 0.73 -14.14 4.65
N ILE A 664 0.10 -13.69 3.55
CA ILE A 664 0.09 -12.27 3.15
C ILE A 664 -0.59 -11.42 4.23
N GLY A 665 -1.65 -11.94 4.87
CA GLY A 665 -2.30 -11.33 6.02
C GLY A 665 -1.30 -11.01 7.15
N VAL A 666 -0.64 -12.03 7.71
CA VAL A 666 0.31 -11.85 8.83
C VAL A 666 1.49 -10.94 8.44
N GLN A 667 2.06 -11.08 7.25
CA GLN A 667 3.16 -10.21 6.80
C GLN A 667 2.76 -8.72 6.80
N ARG A 668 1.57 -8.40 6.29
CA ARG A 668 1.00 -7.05 6.28
C ARG A 668 0.72 -6.53 7.70
N GLN A 669 0.22 -7.40 8.59
CA GLN A 669 0.01 -7.08 10.01
C GLN A 669 1.33 -6.73 10.72
N VAL A 670 2.42 -7.46 10.45
CA VAL A 670 3.76 -7.14 10.98
C VAL A 670 4.30 -5.81 10.44
N GLN A 671 4.10 -5.51 9.15
CA GLN A 671 4.48 -4.21 8.56
C GLN A 671 3.77 -3.02 9.22
N VAL A 672 2.52 -3.19 9.68
CA VAL A 672 1.81 -2.16 10.47
C VAL A 672 2.52 -1.90 11.80
N MET A 673 2.95 -2.94 12.51
CA MET A 673 3.70 -2.79 13.78
C MET A 673 5.06 -2.12 13.57
N GLU A 674 5.79 -2.48 12.50
CA GLU A 674 7.06 -1.86 12.14
C GLU A 674 6.89 -0.36 11.82
N ARG A 675 5.80 0.02 11.14
CA ARG A 675 5.46 1.43 10.87
C ARG A 675 5.06 2.19 12.13
N LEU A 676 4.38 1.57 13.10
CA LEU A 676 4.09 2.21 14.40
C LEU A 676 5.39 2.65 15.10
N LEU A 677 6.47 1.86 15.03
CA LEU A 677 7.76 2.25 15.61
C LEU A 677 8.39 3.52 15.01
N VAL A 678 7.98 3.98 13.84
CA VAL A 678 8.46 5.26 13.27
C VAL A 678 7.98 6.45 14.11
N HIS A 679 6.75 6.37 14.66
CA HIS A 679 6.10 7.48 15.36
C HIS A 679 6.01 7.26 16.88
N PHE A 680 6.10 6.01 17.33
CA PHE A 680 6.00 5.62 18.73
C PHE A 680 7.25 4.85 19.20
N LYS A 681 7.45 4.78 20.52
CA LYS A 681 8.32 3.80 21.18
C LYS A 681 7.46 2.83 21.99
N CYS A 682 7.82 1.54 22.03
CA CYS A 682 7.16 0.57 22.91
C CYS A 682 7.53 0.85 24.38
N SER A 683 6.54 1.03 25.24
CA SER A 683 6.72 1.12 26.70
C SER A 683 6.63 -0.24 27.40
N GLY A 684 6.02 -1.26 26.79
CA GLY A 684 6.02 -2.63 27.31
C GLY A 684 5.03 -3.58 26.64
N THR A 685 5.08 -4.88 26.99
CA THR A 685 4.26 -5.94 26.38
C THR A 685 3.98 -7.11 27.34
N THR A 686 2.95 -7.91 27.06
CA THR A 686 2.61 -9.14 27.80
C THR A 686 3.35 -10.39 27.34
N LEU A 687 4.11 -10.35 26.23
CA LEU A 687 4.76 -11.55 25.67
C LEU A 687 5.60 -12.33 26.70
N GLU A 688 6.30 -11.64 27.60
CA GLU A 688 7.08 -12.28 28.67
C GLU A 688 6.18 -13.00 29.70
N ASN A 689 5.05 -12.39 30.07
CA ASN A 689 4.08 -12.97 31.00
C ASN A 689 3.41 -14.21 30.38
N TYR A 690 3.05 -14.14 29.10
CA TYR A 690 2.50 -15.28 28.37
C TYR A 690 3.56 -16.38 28.15
N ASN A 691 4.84 -16.03 27.93
CA ASN A 691 5.95 -17.01 27.89
C ASN A 691 6.18 -17.71 29.24
N MET A 692 5.90 -17.07 30.38
CA MET A 692 5.93 -17.72 31.70
C MET A 692 4.82 -18.77 31.90
N GLY A 693 3.62 -18.52 31.34
CA GLY A 693 2.51 -19.48 31.32
C GLY A 693 2.67 -20.56 30.23
N TRP A 694 3.44 -20.26 29.19
CA TRP A 694 3.65 -21.14 28.04
C TRP A 694 4.58 -22.30 28.37
N ARG A 695 3.99 -23.50 28.47
CA ARG A 695 4.69 -24.75 28.79
C ARG A 695 4.43 -25.79 27.70
N PRO A 696 5.02 -25.61 26.51
CA PRO A 696 4.72 -26.48 25.38
C PRO A 696 5.22 -27.91 25.62
N TRP A 697 6.21 -28.14 26.49
CA TRP A 697 6.62 -29.49 26.88
C TRP A 697 5.60 -30.21 27.78
N GLU A 698 4.70 -29.47 28.45
CA GLU A 698 3.58 -30.02 29.24
C GLU A 698 2.33 -30.23 28.37
N ASN A 699 2.05 -29.29 27.45
CA ASN A 699 0.84 -29.29 26.63
C ASN A 699 0.99 -29.99 25.26
N CYS A 700 2.21 -30.04 24.73
CA CYS A 700 2.58 -30.54 23.39
C CYS A 700 3.83 -31.45 23.47
N PRO A 701 3.87 -32.49 24.34
CA PRO A 701 4.98 -33.45 24.30
C PRO A 701 5.10 -34.04 22.88
N GLU A 702 6.33 -34.24 22.40
CA GLU A 702 6.62 -34.97 21.15
C GLU A 702 6.11 -34.33 19.84
N GLN A 703 6.23 -33.00 19.67
CA GLN A 703 5.93 -32.30 18.39
C GLN A 703 4.46 -32.41 17.92
N GLN A 704 3.53 -32.61 18.84
CA GLN A 704 2.13 -32.95 18.50
C GLN A 704 1.23 -31.75 18.20
N CYS A 705 1.69 -30.51 18.39
CA CYS A 705 0.85 -29.31 18.20
C CYS A 705 0.92 -28.75 16.78
N ASP A 706 -0.18 -28.17 16.31
CA ASP A 706 -0.20 -27.45 15.04
C ASP A 706 0.57 -26.13 15.14
N GLU A 707 1.25 -25.77 14.05
CA GLU A 707 2.09 -24.57 13.99
C GLU A 707 1.22 -23.30 14.03
N PRO A 708 1.44 -22.37 14.98
CA PRO A 708 0.64 -21.15 15.12
C PRO A 708 0.89 -20.20 13.95
N ALA A 709 -0.02 -19.24 13.73
CA ALA A 709 0.06 -18.31 12.59
C ALA A 709 1.43 -17.60 12.47
N VAL A 710 2.07 -17.34 13.61
CA VAL A 710 3.43 -16.78 13.73
C VAL A 710 4.07 -17.26 15.05
N HIS A 711 5.39 -17.46 15.06
CA HIS A 711 6.15 -17.87 16.25
C HIS A 711 7.60 -17.38 16.16
N THR A 712 8.35 -17.40 17.27
CA THR A 712 9.79 -17.09 17.27
C THR A 712 10.64 -18.24 16.71
N LEU A 713 11.93 -17.99 16.46
CA LEU A 713 12.93 -19.04 16.21
C LEU A 713 13.01 -20.07 17.36
N GLY A 714 12.74 -19.61 18.59
CA GLY A 714 12.62 -20.46 19.78
C GLY A 714 11.31 -21.25 19.88
N GLY A 715 10.44 -21.17 18.85
CA GLY A 715 9.16 -21.87 18.80
C GLY A 715 8.06 -21.26 19.66
N TYR A 716 8.25 -20.05 20.20
CA TYR A 716 7.21 -19.38 20.99
C TYR A 716 6.13 -18.78 20.09
N GLY A 717 4.92 -19.32 20.14
CA GLY A 717 3.78 -18.85 19.34
C GLY A 717 3.33 -17.45 19.74
N ILE A 718 3.39 -16.49 18.81
CA ILE A 718 2.99 -15.09 19.02
C ILE A 718 1.59 -14.87 18.43
N GLY A 719 0.62 -15.69 18.88
CA GLY A 719 -0.77 -15.61 18.38
C GLY A 719 -1.54 -14.42 18.94
N GLN A 720 -1.36 -14.13 20.23
CA GLN A 720 -2.05 -13.07 20.97
C GLN A 720 -1.09 -12.43 21.97
N PHE A 721 -1.12 -11.11 22.12
CA PHE A 721 -0.45 -10.35 23.19
C PHE A 721 -0.95 -8.91 23.24
N ALA A 722 -0.69 -8.21 24.34
CA ALA A 722 -0.86 -6.77 24.41
C ALA A 722 0.48 -6.02 24.36
N VAL A 723 0.43 -4.80 23.86
CA VAL A 723 1.57 -3.89 23.72
C VAL A 723 1.13 -2.45 23.98
N SER A 724 1.95 -1.70 24.73
CA SER A 724 1.76 -0.28 25.02
C SER A 724 2.80 0.55 24.27
N TYR A 725 2.36 1.61 23.59
CA TYR A 725 3.19 2.53 22.81
C TYR A 725 3.03 3.98 23.28
N VAL A 726 4.14 4.72 23.33
CA VAL A 726 4.20 6.14 23.68
C VAL A 726 4.64 6.96 22.47
N ASN A 727 3.94 8.06 22.16
CA ASN A 727 4.29 8.92 21.03
C ASN A 727 5.68 9.53 21.24
N ARG A 728 6.57 9.40 20.24
CA ARG A 728 7.97 9.87 20.32
C ARG A 728 8.10 11.35 20.66
N LYS A 729 7.08 12.17 20.37
CA LYS A 729 7.05 13.62 20.68
C LYS A 729 6.88 13.93 22.19
N LEU A 730 6.78 12.92 23.06
CA LEU A 730 6.65 13.05 24.52
C LEU A 730 7.93 12.71 25.30
N LEU A 731 8.88 12.04 24.65
CA LEU A 731 10.10 11.51 25.27
C LEU A 731 11.22 12.54 25.08
#